data_AF-A0A0W0WY24-F1
#
_entry.id   AF-A0A0W0WY24-F1
#
_cell.length_a   1.000
_cell.length_b   1.000
_cell.length_c   1.000
_cell.angle_alpha   90.00
_cell.angle_beta   90.00
_cell.angle_gamma   90.00
#
_symmetry.space_group_name_H-M   'P 1'
#
loop_
_entity.id
_entity.type
_entity.pdbx_description
1 polymer ?
#
loop_
_entity_poly.entity_id
_entity_poly.type
_entity_poly.pdbx_seq_one_letter_code
_entity_poly.pdbx_strand_id
1 'polypeptide(L)'
;MNPKLWLCGICIAFFLSNKLFAETQVINDLVMAVSMPSYPYPFKREEAEIRAKMANMKNYFNQVTRGAITFNFDLDHDGQDELFHIVLPKDIDPCARRNEIFAEAVKLAKLQNPGIEFNHKTLLILAKSCAKPGKWGAMAIGADRIMSKSSLGVYPHEYGHNMGFPHTKRDTNNDGKGEGYGQQDPMEAGGTVFYNAPHIWGKKWFGQCPECFQDWEVKQKNVTIQPLATSEETHPLLIARIADDDEPGKYYFLSYRAPVPGTYEENLRPQAQTGLSIHHASGKFLMTSLIHVMEDNETYTIPNTKITITQHSHDISGVNISATLGYKCALKRHRKPSGMAWGKGSLKYPYAICTGEQLAYLSQHPNLWSKVFKLAADVNLASVPFTTIGNEDTPFTGTFLGNFKTVTVPPQQPLFGTVAGATIRDFNINGAILEPNGEGPSGIVAQVARDSAFTNITVNDFSMTAKNNQGIIAGFAERSTMHRMSVNGIIKYENDIENIGGLVGHGSELIIEQSKAQLILRALTPSKITNVGSLVGQLNKSSILNSYALSDYYLWPSHKSLEAVGSLIGRAANVELKQVYFSGDVNAHPSQNPASLAGEIADAPNESPDTILTAQGALLAIRGNRETLVGEKVTLETMYSADFLLAKGFNPDLWLFGSNSLPKLEYEYDPDEAPDINEDEEIEISEQLSNLID
;
A
#
# COMPACT_ATOMS: atom_id res chain seq x y z
N MET A 1 25.91 36.85 -4.29
CA MET A 1 26.25 35.47 -3.87
C MET A 1 25.29 34.52 -4.58
N ASN A 2 25.84 33.43 -5.13
CA ASN A 2 25.32 32.53 -6.17
C ASN A 2 23.93 31.90 -5.91
N PRO A 3 23.14 31.68 -6.98
CA PRO A 3 23.01 30.30 -7.47
C PRO A 3 23.07 30.20 -9.01
N LYS A 4 23.87 29.24 -9.51
CA LYS A 4 23.89 28.83 -10.91
C LYS A 4 22.81 27.75 -11.14
N LEU A 5 21.64 28.14 -11.64
CA LEU A 5 20.82 27.28 -12.48
C LEU A 5 21.19 27.60 -13.93
N TRP A 6 21.83 26.66 -14.62
CA TRP A 6 21.92 26.66 -16.07
C TRP A 6 20.58 26.16 -16.64
N LEU A 7 19.58 27.04 -16.69
CA LEU A 7 18.48 26.92 -17.65
C LEU A 7 19.05 27.37 -18.99
N CYS A 8 19.33 26.42 -19.88
CA CYS A 8 19.66 26.72 -21.26
C CYS A 8 18.40 27.30 -21.93
N GLY A 9 18.53 28.53 -22.43
CA GLY A 9 17.42 29.28 -23.00
C GLY A 9 16.95 28.72 -24.34
N ILE A 10 15.64 28.54 -24.42
CA ILE A 10 14.78 28.75 -25.61
C ILE A 10 15.10 27.85 -26.82
N CYS A 11 14.44 26.69 -26.85
CA CYS A 11 13.96 26.05 -28.07
C CYS A 11 12.43 25.93 -28.00
N ILE A 12 11.74 27.07 -28.20
CA ILE A 12 10.36 27.07 -28.70
C ILE A 12 10.48 27.14 -30.22
N ALA A 13 10.55 25.98 -30.86
CA ALA A 13 10.32 25.86 -32.30
C ALA A 13 9.85 24.42 -32.59
N PHE A 14 8.60 24.30 -33.05
CA PHE A 14 7.94 23.09 -33.57
C PHE A 14 7.59 21.96 -32.58
N PHE A 15 6.66 22.26 -31.66
CA PHE A 15 5.63 21.28 -31.29
C PHE A 15 4.60 21.24 -32.42
N LEU A 16 4.62 20.20 -33.27
CA LEU A 16 3.48 19.67 -34.03
C LEU A 16 3.91 18.43 -34.84
N SER A 17 4.11 17.30 -34.17
CA SER A 17 3.76 15.97 -34.71
C SER A 17 3.90 14.88 -33.62
N ASN A 18 2.94 14.85 -32.69
CA ASN A 18 2.61 13.62 -31.98
C ASN A 18 1.91 12.65 -32.93
N LYS A 19 2.61 12.16 -33.98
CA LYS A 19 2.17 10.93 -34.63
C LYS A 19 2.77 9.79 -33.83
N LEU A 20 1.91 9.12 -33.06
CA LEU A 20 2.25 7.85 -32.41
C LEU A 20 2.57 6.83 -33.51
N PHE A 21 3.82 6.44 -33.64
CA PHE A 21 4.26 5.48 -34.64
C PHE A 21 3.95 4.06 -34.12
N ALA A 22 2.94 3.41 -34.71
CA ALA A 22 2.60 2.01 -34.47
C ALA A 22 2.93 1.10 -35.67
N GLU A 23 3.43 1.67 -36.76
CA GLU A 23 3.80 0.97 -38.00
C GLU A 23 5.32 1.05 -38.21
N THR A 24 5.90 0.01 -38.82
CA THR A 24 7.31 0.02 -39.27
C THR A 24 7.59 1.28 -40.07
N GLN A 25 8.48 2.12 -39.56
CA GLN A 25 8.86 3.37 -40.21
C GLN A 25 10.08 3.10 -41.08
N VAL A 26 9.89 3.23 -42.40
CA VAL A 26 11.01 3.33 -43.35
C VAL A 26 11.38 4.81 -43.46
N ILE A 27 12.60 5.14 -43.06
CA ILE A 27 13.11 6.50 -43.09
C ILE A 27 13.88 6.70 -44.38
N ASN A 28 13.23 7.38 -45.32
CA ASN A 28 13.79 7.74 -46.63
C ASN A 28 14.42 9.14 -46.62
N ASP A 29 14.16 9.95 -45.58
CA ASP A 29 14.47 11.38 -45.59
C ASP A 29 15.73 11.73 -44.79
N LEU A 30 16.58 10.77 -44.41
CA LEU A 30 17.82 11.07 -43.69
C LEU A 30 18.97 11.28 -44.70
N VAL A 31 19.31 12.53 -44.96
CA VAL A 31 20.48 12.88 -45.78
C VAL A 31 21.69 13.07 -44.87
N MET A 32 22.66 12.15 -44.94
CA MET A 32 23.98 12.36 -44.33
C MET A 32 24.81 13.26 -45.23
N ALA A 33 24.91 14.54 -44.86
CA ALA A 33 25.63 15.51 -45.67
C ALA A 33 27.02 15.81 -45.12
N VAL A 34 28.06 15.66 -45.95
CA VAL A 34 29.46 15.72 -45.53
C VAL A 34 30.08 17.07 -45.89
N SER A 35 30.42 17.89 -44.88
CA SER A 35 31.16 19.14 -45.13
C SER A 35 32.66 18.90 -45.28
N MET A 36 33.36 19.61 -46.16
CA MET A 36 34.83 19.59 -46.25
C MET A 36 35.43 20.99 -46.44
N PRO A 37 36.62 21.27 -45.89
CA PRO A 37 37.37 22.47 -46.25
C PRO A 37 37.93 22.30 -47.67
N SER A 38 37.83 23.34 -48.49
CA SER A 38 38.37 23.36 -49.85
C SER A 38 39.89 23.05 -49.85
N TYR A 39 40.33 21.88 -50.37
CA TYR A 39 41.61 21.58 -51.07
C TYR A 39 41.68 20.08 -51.45
N PRO A 40 42.47 19.64 -52.45
CA PRO A 40 42.32 18.36 -53.12
C PRO A 40 43.03 17.24 -52.35
N TYR A 41 42.26 16.38 -51.67
CA TYR A 41 42.73 15.11 -51.09
C TYR A 41 42.02 13.94 -51.81
N PRO A 42 42.67 12.79 -52.07
CA PRO A 42 42.04 11.70 -52.79
C PRO A 42 40.94 11.01 -51.94
N PHE A 43 39.70 11.15 -52.40
CA PHE A 43 38.42 10.94 -51.69
C PHE A 43 37.99 9.49 -51.39
N LYS A 44 38.44 8.50 -52.16
CA LYS A 44 37.83 7.16 -52.16
C LYS A 44 37.91 6.40 -50.83
N ARG A 45 38.88 6.73 -49.96
CA ARG A 45 39.08 6.05 -48.67
C ARG A 45 38.13 6.53 -47.57
N GLU A 46 37.63 7.76 -47.66
CA GLU A 46 36.76 8.37 -46.64
C GLU A 46 35.28 8.04 -46.88
N GLU A 47 34.86 7.94 -48.15
CA GLU A 47 33.49 7.57 -48.52
C GLU A 47 33.12 6.15 -48.06
N ALA A 48 34.00 5.17 -48.29
CA ALA A 48 33.81 3.80 -47.83
C ALA A 48 33.71 3.70 -46.30
N GLU A 49 34.49 4.51 -45.56
CA GLU A 49 34.42 4.57 -44.10
C GLU A 49 33.09 5.17 -43.60
N ILE A 50 32.54 6.15 -44.33
CA ILE A 50 31.25 6.77 -44.01
C ILE A 50 30.10 5.80 -44.30
N ARG A 51 30.11 5.15 -45.47
CA ARG A 51 29.14 4.10 -45.83
C ARG A 51 29.13 2.95 -44.82
N ALA A 52 30.30 2.52 -44.33
CA ALA A 52 30.39 1.51 -43.27
C ALA A 52 29.76 1.97 -41.94
N LYS A 53 29.89 3.25 -41.58
CA LYS A 53 29.24 3.81 -40.38
C LYS A 53 27.73 3.93 -40.56
N MET A 54 27.27 4.30 -41.75
CA MET A 54 25.85 4.31 -42.10
C MET A 54 25.27 2.91 -41.96
N ALA A 55 25.89 1.89 -42.56
CA ALA A 55 25.45 0.49 -42.44
C ALA A 55 25.38 0.01 -40.97
N ASN A 56 26.39 0.35 -40.15
CA ASN A 56 26.38 0.03 -38.72
C ASN A 56 25.23 0.72 -37.97
N MET A 57 24.92 1.98 -38.29
CA MET A 57 23.80 2.70 -37.71
C MET A 57 22.46 2.05 -38.12
N LYS A 58 22.31 1.66 -39.40
CA LYS A 58 21.13 0.93 -39.88
C LYS A 58 20.93 -0.36 -39.08
N ASN A 59 21.98 -1.16 -38.95
CA ASN A 59 21.95 -2.42 -38.20
C ASN A 59 21.63 -2.20 -36.73
N TYR A 60 22.19 -1.14 -36.13
CA TYR A 60 21.92 -0.76 -34.76
C TYR A 60 20.43 -0.49 -34.53
N PHE A 61 19.85 0.46 -35.26
CA PHE A 61 18.44 0.79 -35.09
C PHE A 61 17.53 -0.36 -35.46
N ASN A 62 17.84 -1.11 -36.52
CA ASN A 62 17.07 -2.30 -36.87
C ASN A 62 17.04 -3.31 -35.71
N GLN A 63 18.17 -3.56 -35.05
CA GLN A 63 18.21 -4.47 -33.90
C GLN A 63 17.54 -3.88 -32.66
N VAL A 64 17.89 -2.65 -32.24
CA VAL A 64 17.39 -2.09 -30.95
C VAL A 64 15.93 -1.66 -30.99
N THR A 65 15.41 -1.37 -32.18
CA THR A 65 13.98 -1.06 -32.40
C THR A 65 13.21 -2.26 -32.95
N ARG A 66 13.88 -3.41 -33.14
CA ARG A 66 13.29 -4.65 -33.69
C ARG A 66 12.55 -4.43 -35.00
N GLY A 67 13.19 -3.70 -35.91
CA GLY A 67 12.62 -3.38 -37.22
C GLY A 67 11.49 -2.35 -37.20
N ALA A 68 11.14 -1.77 -36.04
CA ALA A 68 10.23 -0.63 -35.99
C ALA A 68 10.81 0.59 -36.73
N ILE A 69 12.13 0.71 -36.77
CA ILE A 69 12.85 1.70 -37.57
C ILE A 69 13.81 1.00 -38.53
N THR A 70 13.63 1.31 -39.81
CA THR A 70 14.57 0.95 -40.87
C THR A 70 14.94 2.20 -41.66
N PHE A 71 16.09 2.16 -42.30
CA PHE A 71 16.61 3.28 -43.07
C PHE A 71 16.83 2.84 -44.51
N ASN A 72 16.21 3.55 -45.45
CA ASN A 72 16.53 3.41 -46.85
C ASN A 72 17.28 4.66 -47.30
N PHE A 73 18.56 4.50 -47.58
CA PHE A 73 19.41 5.57 -48.09
C PHE A 73 19.79 5.33 -49.55
N ASP A 74 19.18 4.35 -50.23
CA ASP A 74 19.35 4.12 -51.67
C ASP A 74 18.08 4.65 -52.35
N LEU A 75 18.07 5.96 -52.55
CA LEU A 75 16.97 6.75 -53.07
C LEU A 75 16.89 6.67 -54.60
N ASP A 76 18.00 6.41 -55.29
CA ASP A 76 18.05 6.24 -56.75
C ASP A 76 18.02 4.78 -57.22
N HIS A 77 18.05 3.82 -56.28
CA HIS A 77 17.94 2.38 -56.49
C HIS A 77 19.12 1.78 -57.27
N ASP A 78 20.31 2.37 -57.17
CA ASP A 78 21.55 1.86 -57.77
C ASP A 78 22.27 0.80 -56.91
N GLY A 79 21.76 0.54 -55.71
CA GLY A 79 22.35 -0.38 -54.74
C GLY A 79 23.41 0.26 -53.84
N GLN A 80 23.54 1.59 -53.83
CA GLN A 80 24.46 2.35 -53.00
C GLN A 80 23.73 3.44 -52.21
N ASP A 81 24.04 3.56 -50.92
CA ASP A 81 23.48 4.65 -50.11
C ASP A 81 23.90 6.05 -50.63
N GLU A 82 23.02 7.03 -50.83
CA GLU A 82 23.46 8.35 -51.28
C GLU A 82 24.21 9.12 -50.18
N LEU A 83 25.33 9.72 -50.61
CA LEU A 83 26.12 10.63 -49.81
C LEU A 83 26.10 12.02 -50.42
N PHE A 84 25.61 12.99 -49.67
CA PHE A 84 25.49 14.37 -50.15
C PHE A 84 26.72 15.19 -49.76
N HIS A 85 27.42 15.74 -50.74
CA HIS A 85 28.61 16.55 -50.51
C HIS A 85 28.25 18.02 -50.35
N ILE A 86 28.59 18.63 -49.20
CA ILE A 86 28.39 20.06 -48.97
C ILE A 86 29.75 20.75 -48.94
N VAL A 87 29.94 21.72 -49.82
CA VAL A 87 31.14 22.56 -49.82
C VAL A 87 30.82 23.89 -49.12
N LEU A 88 31.51 24.17 -48.01
CA LEU A 88 31.42 25.47 -47.34
C LEU A 88 32.25 26.54 -48.06
N PRO A 89 31.77 27.80 -48.14
CA PRO A 89 32.55 28.95 -48.62
C PRO A 89 33.87 29.13 -47.86
N LYS A 90 34.92 29.60 -48.57
CA LYS A 90 36.30 29.74 -48.04
C LYS A 90 36.45 30.77 -46.92
N ASP A 91 35.52 31.71 -46.82
CA ASP A 91 35.50 32.86 -45.92
C ASP A 91 34.78 32.59 -44.59
N ILE A 92 34.11 31.44 -44.47
CA ILE A 92 33.54 30.99 -43.20
C ILE A 92 34.67 30.40 -42.36
N ASP A 93 35.06 31.10 -41.28
CA ASP A 93 36.01 30.57 -40.30
C ASP A 93 35.39 29.34 -39.61
N PRO A 94 35.92 28.12 -39.81
CA PRO A 94 35.40 26.92 -39.17
C PRO A 94 35.51 26.97 -37.62
N CYS A 95 36.23 27.96 -37.09
CA CYS A 95 36.44 28.22 -35.68
C CYS A 95 35.57 29.35 -35.12
N ALA A 96 34.97 30.18 -35.97
CA ALA A 96 34.04 31.22 -35.57
C ALA A 96 32.62 30.66 -35.44
N ARG A 97 32.06 30.76 -34.23
CA ARG A 97 30.64 30.52 -33.89
C ARG A 97 29.96 29.38 -34.67
N ARG A 98 30.30 28.14 -34.29
CA ARG A 98 29.76 26.84 -34.75
C ARG A 98 28.27 26.80 -35.17
N ASN A 99 27.34 27.49 -34.49
CA ASN A 99 25.92 27.51 -34.87
C ASN A 99 25.65 28.16 -36.25
N GLU A 100 26.45 29.17 -36.59
CA GLU A 100 26.31 29.90 -37.86
C GLU A 100 26.76 29.00 -39.02
N ILE A 101 27.80 28.18 -38.82
CA ILE A 101 28.27 27.18 -39.78
C ILE A 101 27.20 26.11 -40.05
N PHE A 102 26.52 25.62 -39.02
CA PHE A 102 25.49 24.58 -39.18
C PHE A 102 24.26 25.11 -39.92
N ALA A 103 23.79 26.31 -39.57
CA ALA A 103 22.68 26.96 -40.27
C ALA A 103 23.02 27.20 -41.75
N GLU A 104 24.25 27.64 -42.04
CA GLU A 104 24.70 27.86 -43.42
C GLU A 104 24.89 26.54 -44.19
N ALA A 105 25.41 25.49 -43.55
CA ALA A 105 25.55 24.18 -44.17
C ALA A 105 24.18 23.58 -44.55
N VAL A 106 23.18 23.67 -43.67
CA VAL A 106 21.79 23.24 -43.98
C VAL A 106 21.20 24.05 -45.13
N LYS A 107 21.43 25.37 -45.16
CA LYS A 107 21.01 26.25 -46.25
C LYS A 107 21.68 25.87 -47.58
N LEU A 108 22.98 25.62 -47.58
CA LEU A 108 23.73 25.18 -48.76
C LEU A 108 23.29 23.79 -49.23
N ALA A 109 23.00 22.87 -48.30
CA ALA A 109 22.45 21.55 -48.63
C ALA A 109 21.15 21.66 -49.44
N LYS A 110 20.24 22.53 -48.98
CA LYS A 110 18.95 22.81 -49.64
C LYS A 110 19.14 23.44 -51.02
N LEU A 111 20.13 24.32 -51.17
CA LEU A 111 20.43 24.98 -52.44
C LEU A 111 21.06 24.02 -53.45
N GLN A 112 22.00 23.18 -53.00
CA GLN A 112 22.75 22.24 -53.85
C GLN A 112 21.92 21.04 -54.28
N ASN A 113 20.84 20.73 -53.54
CA ASN A 113 19.99 19.57 -53.79
C ASN A 113 18.50 20.00 -53.84
N PRO A 114 18.08 20.72 -54.90
CA PRO A 114 16.71 21.18 -55.04
C PRO A 114 15.74 19.99 -55.18
N GLY A 115 14.62 20.03 -54.44
CA GLY A 115 13.62 18.95 -54.42
C GLY A 115 13.74 17.99 -53.24
N ILE A 116 14.81 18.09 -52.44
CA ILE A 116 15.03 17.26 -51.26
C ILE A 116 14.57 18.03 -49.99
N GLU A 117 13.56 17.54 -49.26
CA GLU A 117 13.07 18.18 -48.02
C GLU A 117 13.89 17.79 -46.79
N PHE A 118 14.34 18.76 -45.96
CA PHE A 118 15.29 18.53 -44.87
C PHE A 118 14.71 18.41 -43.44
N ASN A 119 13.51 17.85 -43.28
CA ASN A 119 12.71 18.00 -42.05
C ASN A 119 13.18 17.19 -40.82
N HIS A 120 14.04 16.15 -40.97
CA HIS A 120 14.46 15.26 -39.86
C HIS A 120 15.95 14.83 -39.89
N LYS A 121 16.88 15.68 -40.35
CA LYS A 121 18.16 15.23 -40.93
C LYS A 121 19.43 15.41 -40.09
N THR A 122 20.30 14.41 -40.15
CA THR A 122 21.67 14.42 -39.60
C THR A 122 22.68 14.94 -40.62
N LEU A 123 23.24 16.13 -40.39
CA LEU A 123 24.34 16.68 -41.19
C LEU A 123 25.69 16.31 -40.56
N LEU A 124 26.57 15.63 -41.30
CA LEU A 124 27.93 15.30 -40.86
C LEU A 124 28.94 16.35 -41.37
N ILE A 125 29.22 17.40 -40.62
CA ILE A 125 30.20 18.40 -41.03
C ILE A 125 31.64 17.95 -40.68
N LEU A 126 32.48 17.60 -41.67
CA LEU A 126 33.93 17.41 -41.43
C LEU A 126 34.63 18.79 -41.48
N ALA A 127 34.83 19.41 -40.32
CA ALA A 127 35.64 20.62 -40.21
C ALA A 127 37.11 20.26 -39.92
N LYS A 128 38.06 20.88 -40.62
CA LYS A 128 39.48 20.81 -40.24
C LYS A 128 39.67 21.61 -38.95
N SER A 129 40.32 20.99 -37.97
CA SER A 129 40.35 21.37 -36.57
C SER A 129 40.85 22.80 -36.29
N CYS A 130 40.24 23.42 -35.28
CA CYS A 130 40.73 24.62 -34.60
C CYS A 130 41.86 24.36 -33.61
N ALA A 131 42.47 23.17 -33.62
CA ALA A 131 43.68 22.84 -32.89
C ALA A 131 44.29 21.54 -33.43
N LYS A 132 45.48 21.67 -34.04
CA LYS A 132 46.41 20.62 -34.53
C LYS A 132 45.98 19.68 -35.67
N PRO A 133 46.92 19.24 -36.54
CA PRO A 133 46.60 18.53 -37.78
C PRO A 133 46.00 17.14 -37.49
N GLY A 134 44.79 16.94 -37.99
CA GLY A 134 44.10 15.65 -38.01
C GLY A 134 43.06 15.46 -36.91
N LYS A 135 41.88 14.96 -37.32
CA LYS A 135 40.98 14.10 -36.54
C LYS A 135 39.78 14.70 -35.77
N TRP A 136 38.90 15.52 -36.36
CA TRP A 136 37.58 15.81 -35.74
C TRP A 136 36.49 15.99 -36.81
N GLY A 137 35.37 15.25 -36.71
CA GLY A 137 34.16 15.45 -37.53
C GLY A 137 32.98 15.78 -36.61
N ALA A 138 32.11 16.70 -37.00
CA ALA A 138 30.97 17.13 -36.21
C ALA A 138 29.66 16.61 -36.79
N MET A 139 28.76 16.07 -35.98
CA MET A 139 27.37 15.84 -36.38
C MET A 139 26.53 16.99 -35.85
N ALA A 140 25.68 17.55 -36.71
CA ALA A 140 24.62 18.45 -36.30
C ALA A 140 23.30 17.93 -36.82
N ILE A 141 22.32 17.99 -35.93
CA ILE A 141 20.98 17.54 -36.19
C ILE A 141 20.07 18.62 -35.59
N GLY A 142 19.52 19.49 -36.42
CA GLY A 142 18.90 20.72 -35.89
C GLY A 142 19.91 21.60 -35.14
N ALA A 143 19.44 22.47 -34.25
CA ALA A 143 20.23 23.53 -33.61
C ALA A 143 21.32 23.07 -32.60
N ASP A 144 21.52 21.76 -32.43
CA ASP A 144 22.45 21.17 -31.45
C ASP A 144 23.68 20.47 -32.07
N ARG A 145 24.75 20.37 -31.26
CA ARG A 145 26.18 20.29 -31.66
C ARG A 145 26.88 19.06 -31.07
N ILE A 146 27.84 18.40 -31.76
CA ILE A 146 29.05 17.74 -31.14
C ILE A 146 30.15 17.43 -32.20
N MET A 147 31.44 17.40 -31.79
CA MET A 147 32.63 17.02 -32.58
C MET A 147 33.36 15.76 -32.03
N SER A 148 33.79 14.81 -32.88
CA SER A 148 35.10 14.08 -32.90
C SER A 148 35.06 12.63 -33.44
N LYS A 149 36.25 12.03 -33.66
CA LYS A 149 36.43 10.61 -33.98
C LYS A 149 35.94 9.69 -32.85
N SER A 150 35.37 8.54 -33.24
CA SER A 150 35.49 7.22 -32.60
C SER A 150 34.56 6.78 -31.44
N SER A 151 33.24 6.95 -31.53
CA SER A 151 32.36 5.94 -30.94
C SER A 151 31.11 5.70 -31.79
N LEU A 152 30.76 4.42 -31.98
CA LEU A 152 29.54 3.99 -32.68
C LEU A 152 28.27 4.55 -32.03
N GLY A 153 28.32 4.95 -30.76
CA GLY A 153 27.14 5.38 -29.99
C GLY A 153 26.77 6.87 -30.13
N VAL A 154 27.59 7.69 -30.79
CA VAL A 154 27.20 9.09 -31.08
C VAL A 154 26.05 9.15 -32.10
N TYR A 155 26.04 8.28 -33.11
CA TYR A 155 24.97 8.27 -34.12
C TYR A 155 23.61 7.95 -33.49
N PRO A 156 23.50 6.88 -32.65
CA PRO A 156 22.33 6.66 -31.83
C PRO A 156 21.92 7.84 -30.95
N HIS A 157 22.85 8.44 -30.20
CA HIS A 157 22.57 9.57 -29.31
C HIS A 157 21.88 10.74 -30.03
N GLU A 158 22.50 11.21 -31.10
CA GLU A 158 22.03 12.40 -31.82
C GLU A 158 20.71 12.10 -32.54
N TYR A 159 20.59 10.92 -33.15
CA TYR A 159 19.34 10.53 -33.77
C TYR A 159 18.21 10.37 -32.74
N GLY A 160 18.53 9.96 -31.51
CA GLY A 160 17.59 9.96 -30.39
C GLY A 160 17.01 11.35 -30.09
N HIS A 161 17.82 12.40 -30.09
CA HIS A 161 17.34 13.78 -29.95
C HIS A 161 16.36 14.19 -31.06
N ASN A 162 16.60 13.74 -32.29
CA ASN A 162 15.70 13.93 -33.42
C ASN A 162 14.35 13.27 -33.23
N MET A 163 14.34 12.13 -32.55
CA MET A 163 13.12 11.45 -32.16
C MET A 163 12.49 12.07 -30.91
N GLY A 164 13.02 13.17 -30.39
CA GLY A 164 12.50 13.84 -29.20
C GLY A 164 12.86 13.11 -27.90
N PHE A 165 13.92 12.30 -27.89
CA PHE A 165 14.40 11.71 -26.65
C PHE A 165 15.17 12.74 -25.82
N PRO A 166 14.81 12.89 -24.53
CA PRO A 166 15.62 13.62 -23.58
C PRO A 166 16.85 12.80 -23.15
N HIS A 167 17.81 13.45 -22.51
CA HIS A 167 18.83 12.74 -21.73
C HIS A 167 18.20 12.08 -20.50
N THR A 168 18.77 10.96 -20.08
CA THR A 168 18.43 10.31 -18.81
C THR A 168 19.30 10.90 -17.70
N LYS A 169 18.68 11.31 -16.60
CA LYS A 169 19.42 11.75 -15.40
C LYS A 169 19.42 10.67 -14.32
N ARG A 170 20.42 10.67 -13.46
CA ARG A 170 20.39 9.94 -12.18
C ARG A 170 19.67 10.78 -11.14
N ASP A 171 18.72 10.20 -10.42
CA ASP A 171 17.89 10.90 -9.42
C ASP A 171 17.57 9.93 -8.28
N THR A 172 18.58 9.56 -7.47
CA THR A 172 18.43 8.46 -6.49
C THR A 172 17.54 8.80 -5.30
N ASN A 173 17.32 10.10 -5.08
CA ASN A 173 16.45 10.61 -4.03
C ASN A 173 15.04 10.98 -4.56
N ASN A 174 14.78 10.82 -5.86
CA ASN A 174 13.53 11.16 -6.56
C ASN A 174 13.04 12.60 -6.27
N ASP A 175 13.95 13.57 -6.08
CA ASP A 175 13.61 14.98 -5.82
C ASP A 175 13.45 15.82 -7.10
N GLY A 176 13.63 15.19 -8.26
CA GLY A 176 13.53 15.84 -9.56
C GLY A 176 14.82 16.55 -9.97
N LYS A 177 15.90 16.52 -9.19
CA LYS A 177 17.19 17.11 -9.55
C LYS A 177 18.17 16.02 -9.96
N GLY A 178 18.85 16.25 -11.09
CA GLY A 178 19.86 15.33 -11.59
C GLY A 178 21.11 15.33 -10.70
N GLU A 179 21.51 14.16 -10.24
CA GLU A 179 22.74 13.88 -9.51
C GLU A 179 23.87 13.43 -10.45
N GLY A 180 23.59 13.38 -11.75
CA GLY A 180 24.52 12.99 -12.79
C GLY A 180 23.81 12.20 -13.89
N TYR A 181 24.61 11.38 -14.56
CA TYR A 181 24.23 10.47 -15.62
C TYR A 181 23.63 9.17 -15.01
N GLY A 182 22.44 8.79 -15.46
CA GLY A 182 21.58 7.72 -14.94
C GLY A 182 21.99 6.28 -15.31
N GLN A 183 22.17 5.96 -16.59
CA GLN A 183 22.63 4.66 -17.09
C GLN A 183 23.43 4.76 -18.40
N GLN A 184 24.25 3.75 -18.69
CA GLN A 184 24.86 3.64 -20.03
C GLN A 184 23.78 3.36 -21.07
N ASP A 185 23.21 4.40 -21.68
CA ASP A 185 22.33 4.31 -22.83
C ASP A 185 22.79 5.32 -23.91
N PRO A 186 22.25 5.25 -25.14
CA PRO A 186 22.60 6.19 -26.19
C PRO A 186 22.45 7.64 -25.78
N MET A 187 21.40 8.01 -25.03
CA MET A 187 21.04 9.37 -24.62
C MET A 187 21.87 9.92 -23.46
N GLU A 188 22.84 9.18 -22.94
CA GLU A 188 23.61 9.59 -21.77
C GLU A 188 25.09 9.79 -22.07
N ALA A 189 25.77 8.71 -22.43
CA ALA A 189 27.23 8.69 -22.62
C ALA A 189 27.62 8.50 -24.09
N GLY A 190 26.67 8.60 -25.01
CA GLY A 190 26.85 8.16 -26.40
C GLY A 190 27.23 6.68 -26.45
N GLY A 191 26.56 5.86 -25.63
CA GLY A 191 26.77 4.41 -25.55
C GLY A 191 26.23 3.69 -26.79
N THR A 192 26.74 2.48 -27.07
CA THR A 192 26.32 1.64 -28.21
C THR A 192 25.31 0.57 -27.82
N VAL A 193 24.48 0.84 -26.81
CA VAL A 193 23.66 -0.18 -26.15
C VAL A 193 22.18 0.19 -26.29
N PHE A 194 21.25 -0.65 -25.86
CA PHE A 194 19.81 -0.35 -25.98
C PHE A 194 19.40 0.93 -25.23
N TYR A 195 18.35 1.58 -25.74
CA TYR A 195 17.67 2.67 -25.03
C TYR A 195 16.99 2.14 -23.76
N ASN A 196 16.84 2.99 -22.75
CA ASN A 196 16.12 2.61 -21.54
C ASN A 196 14.62 2.33 -21.81
N ALA A 197 14.00 1.62 -20.87
CA ALA A 197 12.61 1.19 -20.97
C ALA A 197 11.59 2.34 -21.22
N PRO A 198 11.68 3.51 -20.55
CA PRO A 198 10.83 4.65 -20.89
C PRO A 198 10.90 5.07 -22.37
N HIS A 199 12.11 5.14 -22.95
CA HIS A 199 12.30 5.51 -24.36
C HIS A 199 11.70 4.47 -25.31
N ILE A 200 11.95 3.18 -25.05
CA ILE A 200 11.41 2.07 -25.84
C ILE A 200 9.88 2.08 -25.80
N TRP A 201 9.29 2.19 -24.60
CA TRP A 201 7.84 2.21 -24.42
C TRP A 201 7.20 3.42 -25.11
N GLY A 202 7.79 4.62 -24.97
CA GLY A 202 7.24 5.83 -25.57
C GLY A 202 7.24 5.90 -27.08
N LYS A 203 8.16 5.19 -27.72
CA LYS A 203 8.15 5.00 -29.18
C LYS A 203 7.44 3.74 -29.62
N LYS A 204 6.89 2.96 -28.69
CA LYS A 204 6.20 1.69 -28.95
C LYS A 204 7.09 0.70 -29.72
N TRP A 205 8.39 0.69 -29.41
CA TRP A 205 9.37 -0.07 -30.20
C TRP A 205 9.28 -1.58 -30.08
N PHE A 206 8.43 -2.14 -29.19
CA PHE A 206 8.04 -3.56 -29.23
C PHE A 206 6.51 -3.74 -29.41
N GLY A 207 5.87 -2.89 -30.22
CA GLY A 207 4.43 -2.97 -30.47
C GLY A 207 3.95 -4.32 -31.06
N GLN A 208 4.86 -5.10 -31.64
CA GLN A 208 4.60 -6.45 -32.15
C GLN A 208 4.61 -7.53 -31.04
N CYS A 209 5.10 -7.20 -29.85
CA CYS A 209 5.08 -8.05 -28.66
C CYS A 209 4.40 -7.32 -27.48
N PRO A 210 3.05 -7.26 -27.44
CA PRO A 210 2.34 -6.67 -26.31
C PRO A 210 2.70 -7.35 -24.98
N GLU A 211 2.89 -8.67 -24.99
CA GLU A 211 3.28 -9.51 -23.85
C GLU A 211 4.63 -9.11 -23.23
N CYS A 212 5.51 -8.48 -24.02
CA CYS A 212 6.80 -7.99 -23.57
C CYS A 212 6.69 -6.80 -22.60
N PHE A 213 5.51 -6.17 -22.54
CA PHE A 213 5.17 -5.10 -21.62
C PHE A 213 4.00 -5.50 -20.71
N GLN A 214 4.10 -5.20 -19.43
CA GLN A 214 2.97 -5.40 -18.51
C GLN A 214 2.77 -4.19 -17.61
N ASP A 215 1.51 -3.74 -17.52
CA ASP A 215 1.07 -2.81 -16.49
C ASP A 215 0.79 -3.57 -15.21
N TRP A 216 1.31 -3.07 -14.10
CA TRP A 216 1.34 -3.78 -12.83
C TRP A 216 0.53 -3.04 -11.77
N GLU A 217 -0.51 -3.71 -11.28
CA GLU A 217 -1.22 -3.44 -10.03
C GLU A 217 -1.08 -4.70 -9.17
N VAL A 218 -0.07 -4.73 -8.29
CA VAL A 218 0.46 -6.00 -7.75
C VAL A 218 0.02 -6.21 -6.31
N LYS A 219 -0.73 -7.29 -6.01
CA LYS A 219 -0.88 -7.82 -4.64
C LYS A 219 0.37 -8.59 -4.22
N GLN A 220 0.67 -9.67 -4.94
CA GLN A 220 1.92 -10.43 -4.86
C GLN A 220 2.22 -11.07 -6.22
N LYS A 221 3.46 -11.00 -6.70
CA LYS A 221 3.88 -11.57 -7.98
C LYS A 221 5.35 -11.97 -7.93
N ASN A 222 5.65 -13.22 -8.30
CA ASN A 222 7.02 -13.68 -8.54
C ASN A 222 7.23 -13.80 -10.04
N VAL A 223 8.28 -13.18 -10.57
CA VAL A 223 8.48 -13.11 -12.03
C VAL A 223 9.94 -12.93 -12.39
N THR A 224 10.29 -13.39 -13.59
CA THR A 224 11.58 -13.13 -14.22
C THR A 224 11.39 -12.05 -15.28
N ILE A 225 12.11 -10.93 -15.16
CA ILE A 225 12.20 -9.92 -16.22
C ILE A 225 13.46 -10.24 -17.04
N GLN A 226 13.30 -10.53 -18.33
CA GLN A 226 14.42 -10.85 -19.21
C GLN A 226 15.14 -9.59 -19.72
N PRO A 227 16.39 -9.71 -20.19
CA PRO A 227 17.12 -8.57 -20.74
C PRO A 227 16.40 -7.89 -21.90
N LEU A 228 16.47 -6.55 -21.99
CA LEU A 228 15.86 -5.79 -23.10
C LEU A 228 16.30 -6.27 -24.50
N ALA A 229 17.51 -6.82 -24.60
CA ALA A 229 18.07 -7.33 -25.85
C ALA A 229 17.55 -8.72 -26.27
N THR A 230 16.72 -9.39 -25.46
CA THR A 230 16.19 -10.73 -25.77
C THR A 230 15.21 -10.72 -26.95
N SER A 231 15.20 -11.80 -27.74
CA SER A 231 14.34 -12.00 -28.92
C SER A 231 12.84 -12.08 -28.58
N GLU A 232 11.98 -11.68 -29.52
CA GLU A 232 10.52 -11.75 -29.40
C GLU A 232 9.92 -13.12 -29.67
N GLU A 233 10.66 -14.06 -30.25
CA GLU A 233 10.14 -15.42 -30.56
C GLU A 233 9.60 -16.15 -29.32
N THR A 234 10.08 -15.77 -28.14
CA THR A 234 9.66 -16.33 -26.85
C THR A 234 8.61 -15.49 -26.11
N HIS A 235 8.19 -14.35 -26.68
CA HIS A 235 7.32 -13.33 -26.07
C HIS A 235 7.53 -13.13 -24.55
N PRO A 236 8.79 -12.91 -24.09
CA PRO A 236 9.09 -12.86 -22.66
C PRO A 236 8.71 -11.49 -22.07
N LEU A 237 8.52 -11.41 -20.76
CA LEU A 237 8.38 -10.12 -20.08
C LEU A 237 9.73 -9.37 -20.07
N LEU A 238 9.75 -8.15 -20.62
CA LEU A 238 10.96 -7.32 -20.72
C LEU A 238 10.86 -6.03 -19.91
N ILE A 239 9.66 -5.44 -19.86
CA ILE A 239 9.41 -4.18 -19.18
C ILE A 239 8.12 -4.30 -18.38
N ALA A 240 8.20 -4.03 -17.08
CA ALA A 240 7.02 -3.81 -16.26
C ALA A 240 6.85 -2.31 -16.00
N ARG A 241 5.61 -1.84 -16.02
CA ARG A 241 5.26 -0.43 -15.80
C ARG A 241 4.29 -0.31 -14.64
N ILE A 242 4.56 0.64 -13.76
CA ILE A 242 3.78 0.92 -12.56
C ILE A 242 3.42 2.41 -12.58
N ALA A 243 2.15 2.75 -12.33
CA ALA A 243 1.74 4.14 -12.22
C ALA A 243 2.36 4.80 -10.98
N ASP A 244 2.77 6.07 -11.10
CA ASP A 244 3.04 6.89 -9.91
C ASP A 244 1.69 7.35 -9.33
N ASP A 245 1.39 6.94 -8.10
CA ASP A 245 0.09 7.20 -7.46
C ASP A 245 -0.11 8.70 -7.14
N ASP A 246 0.99 9.45 -6.98
CA ASP A 246 0.97 10.88 -6.63
C ASP A 246 1.06 11.80 -7.85
N GLU A 247 1.60 11.31 -8.97
CA GLU A 247 1.81 12.10 -10.19
C GLU A 247 1.10 11.48 -11.42
N PRO A 248 -0.20 11.75 -11.62
CA PRO A 248 -0.98 11.20 -12.72
C PRO A 248 -0.32 11.42 -14.09
N GLY A 249 -0.17 10.33 -14.84
CA GLY A 249 0.50 10.33 -16.13
C GLY A 249 2.04 10.28 -16.03
N LYS A 250 2.61 9.96 -14.86
CA LYS A 250 3.98 9.47 -14.71
C LYS A 250 3.99 8.01 -14.28
N TYR A 251 5.10 7.34 -14.59
CA TYR A 251 5.23 5.90 -14.41
C TYR A 251 6.65 5.51 -14.01
N TYR A 252 6.75 4.48 -13.18
CA TYR A 252 7.96 3.73 -12.95
C TYR A 252 8.06 2.59 -13.97
N PHE A 253 9.27 2.37 -14.49
CA PHE A 253 9.60 1.33 -15.47
C PHE A 253 10.68 0.44 -14.89
N LEU A 254 10.38 -0.85 -14.82
CA LEU A 254 11.25 -1.91 -14.33
C LEU A 254 11.78 -2.64 -15.56
N SER A 255 13.10 -2.70 -15.69
CA SER A 255 13.75 -3.38 -16.81
C SER A 255 15.11 -3.93 -16.41
N TYR A 256 15.61 -4.88 -17.18
CA TYR A 256 16.89 -5.53 -16.92
C TYR A 256 17.75 -5.59 -18.18
N ARG A 257 19.07 -5.64 -18.00
CA ARG A 257 20.07 -5.65 -19.08
C ARG A 257 21.16 -6.64 -18.75
N ALA A 258 21.61 -7.36 -19.75
CA ALA A 258 22.64 -8.38 -19.61
C ALA A 258 23.43 -8.52 -20.92
N PRO A 259 24.63 -9.13 -20.89
CA PRO A 259 25.45 -9.25 -22.09
C PRO A 259 24.96 -10.34 -23.06
N VAL A 260 23.78 -10.14 -23.65
CA VAL A 260 23.14 -11.13 -24.54
C VAL A 260 23.97 -11.34 -25.83
N PRO A 261 24.42 -12.57 -26.13
CA PRO A 261 25.26 -12.86 -27.30
C PRO A 261 24.56 -12.51 -28.63
N GLY A 262 25.32 -12.00 -29.60
CA GLY A 262 24.79 -11.61 -30.91
C GLY A 262 24.01 -10.29 -30.92
N THR A 263 24.02 -9.56 -29.80
CA THR A 263 23.36 -8.25 -29.66
C THR A 263 24.37 -7.14 -29.41
N TYR A 264 23.95 -5.89 -29.59
CA TYR A 264 24.75 -4.73 -29.19
C TYR A 264 25.08 -4.68 -27.68
N GLU A 265 24.43 -5.51 -26.85
CA GLU A 265 24.75 -5.66 -25.43
C GLU A 265 25.76 -6.78 -25.15
N GLU A 266 26.17 -7.62 -26.10
CA GLU A 266 27.10 -8.75 -25.86
C GLU A 266 28.39 -8.35 -25.12
N ASN A 267 28.85 -7.12 -25.34
CA ASN A 267 30.03 -6.55 -24.68
C ASN A 267 29.67 -5.43 -23.69
N LEU A 268 28.50 -5.54 -23.03
CA LEU A 268 28.05 -4.58 -22.02
C LEU A 268 29.14 -4.42 -20.97
N ARG A 269 29.53 -3.18 -20.67
CA ARG A 269 30.63 -2.94 -19.72
C ARG A 269 30.24 -3.42 -18.33
N PRO A 270 31.19 -3.88 -17.48
CA PRO A 270 30.87 -4.36 -16.14
C PRO A 270 30.05 -3.38 -15.29
N GLN A 271 30.25 -2.06 -15.45
CA GLN A 271 29.49 -1.03 -14.73
C GLN A 271 28.02 -0.91 -15.17
N ALA A 272 27.64 -1.53 -16.28
CA ALA A 272 26.28 -1.59 -16.81
C ALA A 272 25.66 -2.99 -16.69
N GLN A 273 26.43 -3.99 -16.23
CA GLN A 273 25.95 -5.34 -15.90
C GLN A 273 25.47 -5.37 -14.43
N THR A 274 24.38 -4.66 -14.17
CA THR A 274 23.80 -4.50 -12.83
C THR A 274 22.43 -5.17 -12.75
N GLY A 275 21.80 -5.25 -11.57
CA GLY A 275 20.46 -5.83 -11.44
C GLY A 275 19.30 -4.95 -11.96
N LEU A 276 18.10 -5.18 -11.42
CA LEU A 276 16.87 -4.56 -11.88
C LEU A 276 16.97 -3.03 -11.84
N SER A 277 16.71 -2.41 -12.99
CA SER A 277 16.75 -0.96 -13.15
C SER A 277 15.36 -0.37 -13.03
N ILE A 278 15.23 0.67 -12.20
CA ILE A 278 13.97 1.39 -11.95
C ILE A 278 14.10 2.80 -12.49
N HIS A 279 13.37 3.11 -13.56
CA HIS A 279 13.30 4.45 -14.13
C HIS A 279 11.97 5.13 -13.83
N HIS A 280 11.95 6.44 -13.66
CA HIS A 280 10.73 7.25 -13.52
C HIS A 280 10.63 8.23 -14.70
N ALA A 281 9.48 8.26 -15.38
CA ALA A 281 9.26 9.14 -16.52
C ALA A 281 7.79 9.55 -16.68
N SER A 282 7.56 10.73 -17.25
CA SER A 282 6.21 11.15 -17.67
C SER A 282 5.76 10.39 -18.93
N GLY A 283 4.47 10.09 -19.05
CA GLY A 283 3.84 9.55 -20.26
C GLY A 283 3.84 10.50 -21.46
N LYS A 284 4.34 11.73 -21.30
CA LYS A 284 4.65 12.68 -22.38
C LYS A 284 6.13 12.68 -22.80
N PHE A 285 6.96 11.85 -22.15
CA PHE A 285 8.39 11.63 -22.45
C PHE A 285 9.27 12.88 -22.49
N LEU A 286 9.00 13.84 -21.61
CA LEU A 286 9.79 15.08 -21.56
C LEU A 286 11.09 14.94 -20.77
N MET A 287 11.17 14.01 -19.80
CA MET A 287 12.39 13.67 -19.03
C MET A 287 12.30 12.24 -18.46
N THR A 288 13.42 11.51 -18.49
CA THR A 288 13.59 10.18 -17.88
C THR A 288 14.61 10.25 -16.73
N SER A 289 14.36 9.52 -15.65
CA SER A 289 15.24 9.51 -14.48
C SER A 289 15.52 8.08 -14.04
N LEU A 290 16.79 7.69 -13.90
CA LEU A 290 17.12 6.46 -13.16
C LEU A 290 17.00 6.75 -11.67
N ILE A 291 16.09 6.02 -11.02
CA ILE A 291 15.85 6.10 -9.58
C ILE A 291 16.75 5.13 -8.83
N HIS A 292 16.77 3.87 -9.25
CA HIS A 292 17.50 2.83 -8.53
C HIS A 292 17.95 1.69 -9.44
N VAL A 293 19.01 1.01 -9.03
CA VAL A 293 19.51 -0.22 -9.65
C VAL A 293 19.75 -1.20 -8.51
N MET A 294 19.04 -2.33 -8.56
CA MET A 294 19.01 -3.27 -7.44
C MET A 294 20.17 -4.27 -7.46
N GLU A 295 20.61 -4.68 -6.28
CA GLU A 295 21.52 -5.80 -6.07
C GLU A 295 20.77 -7.08 -5.71
N ASP A 296 21.43 -8.24 -5.80
CA ASP A 296 20.84 -9.52 -5.39
C ASP A 296 20.55 -9.56 -3.88
N ASN A 297 19.38 -10.08 -3.55
CA ASN A 297 18.77 -10.09 -2.22
C ASN A 297 18.37 -8.70 -1.69
N GLU A 298 18.43 -7.64 -2.52
CA GLU A 298 17.94 -6.34 -2.14
C GLU A 298 16.41 -6.28 -2.15
N THR A 299 15.84 -5.58 -1.18
CA THR A 299 14.42 -5.19 -1.13
C THR A 299 14.29 -3.68 -1.25
N TYR A 300 13.52 -3.21 -2.22
CA TYR A 300 13.33 -1.79 -2.54
C TYR A 300 11.84 -1.45 -2.68
N THR A 301 11.36 -0.43 -1.97
CA THR A 301 10.00 0.10 -2.16
C THR A 301 10.03 1.21 -3.19
N ILE A 302 9.23 1.07 -4.24
CA ILE A 302 9.16 2.07 -5.31
C ILE A 302 8.48 3.35 -4.76
N PRO A 303 9.11 4.52 -4.87
CA PRO A 303 8.57 5.78 -4.35
C PRO A 303 7.17 6.09 -4.93
N ASN A 304 6.31 6.73 -4.14
CA ASN A 304 4.94 7.12 -4.55
C ASN A 304 4.11 5.95 -5.12
N THR A 305 4.44 4.72 -4.73
CA THR A 305 3.63 3.54 -5.03
C THR A 305 3.49 2.71 -3.76
N LYS A 306 2.52 1.81 -3.78
CA LYS A 306 2.36 0.77 -2.75
C LYS A 306 3.16 -0.49 -3.06
N ILE A 307 4.14 -0.48 -3.96
CA ILE A 307 4.80 -1.71 -4.44
C ILE A 307 6.24 -1.81 -3.89
N THR A 308 6.54 -2.94 -3.27
CA THR A 308 7.90 -3.32 -2.85
C THR A 308 8.39 -4.46 -3.74
N ILE A 309 9.62 -4.30 -4.23
CA ILE A 309 10.31 -5.27 -5.07
C ILE A 309 11.44 -5.88 -4.27
N THR A 310 11.58 -7.20 -4.32
CA THR A 310 12.76 -7.92 -3.85
C THR A 310 13.42 -8.61 -5.02
N GLN A 311 14.67 -8.27 -5.31
CA GLN A 311 15.47 -9.00 -6.28
C GLN A 311 16.11 -10.21 -5.60
N HIS A 312 15.85 -11.41 -6.10
CA HIS A 312 16.41 -12.63 -5.54
C HIS A 312 17.74 -13.00 -6.20
N SER A 313 17.79 -12.92 -7.52
CA SER A 313 18.98 -13.23 -8.31
C SER A 313 18.90 -12.58 -9.69
N HIS A 314 20.04 -12.42 -10.35
CA HIS A 314 20.10 -12.12 -11.76
C HIS A 314 21.23 -12.87 -12.47
N ASP A 315 21.01 -13.18 -13.74
CA ASP A 315 22.02 -13.69 -14.66
C ASP A 315 21.72 -13.28 -16.10
N ILE A 316 22.44 -13.84 -17.07
CA ILE A 316 22.28 -13.51 -18.49
C ILE A 316 20.88 -13.83 -19.06
N SER A 317 20.10 -14.69 -18.40
CA SER A 317 18.75 -15.07 -18.80
C SER A 317 17.67 -14.14 -18.24
N GLY A 318 17.93 -13.43 -17.14
CA GLY A 318 16.98 -12.48 -16.55
C GLY A 318 17.24 -12.18 -15.08
N VAL A 319 16.41 -11.29 -14.53
CA VAL A 319 16.35 -10.95 -13.11
C VAL A 319 15.10 -11.55 -12.48
N ASN A 320 15.29 -12.35 -11.44
CA ASN A 320 14.23 -12.99 -10.67
C ASN A 320 13.83 -12.08 -9.51
N ILE A 321 12.57 -11.67 -9.48
CA ILE A 321 12.05 -10.77 -8.46
C ILE A 321 10.76 -11.29 -7.85
N SER A 322 10.49 -10.86 -6.62
CA SER A 322 9.15 -10.82 -6.04
C SER A 322 8.70 -9.38 -5.91
N ALA A 323 7.44 -9.12 -6.23
CA ALA A 323 6.79 -7.83 -6.10
C ALA A 323 5.58 -8.02 -5.18
N THR A 324 5.48 -7.22 -4.12
CA THR A 324 4.37 -7.24 -3.17
C THR A 324 3.79 -5.85 -3.00
N LEU A 325 2.50 -5.78 -2.68
CA LEU A 325 1.89 -4.54 -2.21
C LEU A 325 2.46 -4.23 -0.81
N GLY A 326 3.52 -3.44 -0.77
CA GLY A 326 4.03 -2.86 0.47
C GLY A 326 3.11 -1.76 0.96
N TYR A 327 2.35 -2.02 2.01
CA TYR A 327 1.69 -0.97 2.78
C TYR A 327 2.76 -0.08 3.44
N LYS A 328 3.14 1.03 2.78
CA LYS A 328 3.85 2.12 3.45
C LYS A 328 2.95 3.34 3.50
N CYS A 329 2.26 3.52 4.61
CA CYS A 329 2.36 4.64 5.54
C CYS A 329 2.80 6.07 5.13
N ALA A 330 2.79 6.42 3.84
CA ALA A 330 3.07 7.76 3.37
C ALA A 330 2.40 7.99 2.01
N LEU A 331 1.28 8.73 1.97
CA LEU A 331 0.88 9.49 0.78
C LEU A 331 0.18 10.81 1.19
N LYS A 332 0.51 11.88 0.44
CA LYS A 332 0.10 13.30 0.47
C LYS A 332 0.48 14.18 1.68
N ARG A 333 1.22 15.26 1.36
CA ARG A 333 1.50 16.40 2.24
C ARG A 333 0.21 17.15 2.61
N HIS A 334 -0.36 16.79 3.75
CA HIS A 334 -1.26 17.65 4.51
C HIS A 334 -0.55 18.14 5.78
N ARG A 335 -0.92 19.33 6.28
CA ARG A 335 -0.33 19.88 7.51
C ARG A 335 -0.69 18.97 8.69
N LYS A 336 0.28 18.19 9.16
CA LYS A 336 0.17 17.22 10.26
C LYS A 336 0.95 17.67 11.50
N PRO A 337 0.61 17.19 12.70
CA PRO A 337 1.49 17.25 13.88
C PRO A 337 2.81 16.50 13.65
N SER A 338 3.87 16.88 14.35
CA SER A 338 5.23 16.34 14.15
C SER A 338 5.35 14.83 14.38
N GLY A 339 4.43 14.20 15.13
CA GLY A 339 4.46 12.75 15.43
C GLY A 339 3.51 11.84 14.63
N MET A 340 2.75 12.36 13.66
CA MET A 340 1.83 11.54 12.83
C MET A 340 2.43 11.23 11.45
N ALA A 341 1.98 10.18 10.75
CA ALA A 341 2.50 9.89 9.41
C ALA A 341 2.01 10.90 8.36
N TRP A 342 0.69 11.15 8.30
CA TRP A 342 0.03 12.12 7.41
C TRP A 342 -1.40 12.40 7.89
N GLY A 343 -2.13 13.32 7.23
CA GLY A 343 -3.54 13.64 7.55
C GLY A 343 -3.81 15.06 8.05
N LYS A 344 -5.09 15.39 8.25
CA LYS A 344 -5.59 16.62 8.89
C LYS A 344 -6.45 16.36 10.14
N GLY A 345 -6.70 15.08 10.46
CA GLY A 345 -7.56 14.69 11.58
C GLY A 345 -9.04 14.92 11.35
N SER A 346 -9.49 14.88 10.08
CA SER A 346 -10.89 14.93 9.65
C SER A 346 -11.30 13.58 9.06
N LEU A 347 -12.60 13.25 8.98
CA LEU A 347 -13.08 12.00 8.38
C LEU A 347 -12.50 11.74 6.98
N LYS A 348 -12.50 12.75 6.10
CA LYS A 348 -11.92 12.67 4.76
C LYS A 348 -10.38 12.53 4.72
N TYR A 349 -9.70 12.99 5.77
CA TYR A 349 -8.23 13.04 5.84
C TYR A 349 -7.78 12.70 7.26
N PRO A 350 -7.96 11.44 7.70
CA PRO A 350 -7.62 11.02 9.06
C PRO A 350 -6.11 11.14 9.29
N TYR A 351 -5.69 11.29 10.54
CA TYR A 351 -4.29 11.14 10.88
C TYR A 351 -3.88 9.66 10.80
N ALA A 352 -2.97 9.34 9.91
CA ALA A 352 -2.51 7.97 9.74
C ALA A 352 -1.48 7.58 10.79
N ILE A 353 -1.64 6.35 11.31
CA ILE A 353 -0.80 5.73 12.32
C ILE A 353 -0.23 4.43 11.77
N CYS A 354 1.10 4.30 11.87
CA CYS A 354 1.88 3.31 11.15
C CYS A 354 2.85 2.53 12.04
N THR A 355 3.16 3.08 13.20
CA THR A 355 4.13 2.51 14.12
C THR A 355 3.65 2.73 15.55
N GLY A 356 4.20 1.96 16.50
CA GLY A 356 3.91 2.11 17.92
C GLY A 356 4.20 3.51 18.42
N GLU A 357 5.29 4.13 17.95
CA GLU A 357 5.70 5.48 18.35
C GLU A 357 4.68 6.55 17.93
N GLN A 358 4.01 6.38 16.80
CA GLN A 358 2.98 7.33 16.35
C GLN A 358 1.69 7.20 17.17
N LEU A 359 1.32 5.98 17.55
CA LEU A 359 0.20 5.75 18.45
C LEU A 359 0.51 6.22 19.88
N ALA A 360 1.74 6.00 20.36
CA ALA A 360 2.21 6.54 21.62
C ALA A 360 2.31 8.07 21.60
N TYR A 361 2.64 8.67 20.46
CA TYR A 361 2.57 10.11 20.31
C TYR A 361 1.14 10.62 20.53
N LEU A 362 0.12 9.97 19.96
CA LEU A 362 -1.29 10.32 20.21
C LEU A 362 -1.59 10.35 21.71
N SER A 363 -1.11 9.36 22.46
CA SER A 363 -1.44 9.27 23.89
C SER A 363 -0.79 10.32 24.77
N GLN A 364 0.21 11.03 24.25
CA GLN A 364 0.86 12.14 24.94
C GLN A 364 0.32 13.52 24.52
N HIS A 365 -0.63 13.56 23.57
CA HIS A 365 -1.12 14.82 22.98
C HIS A 365 -2.66 14.94 23.07
N PRO A 366 -3.20 15.27 24.26
CA PRO A 366 -4.65 15.39 24.48
C PRO A 366 -5.35 16.38 23.54
N ASN A 367 -4.64 17.39 23.05
CA ASN A 367 -5.15 18.36 22.07
C ASN A 367 -5.51 17.72 20.71
N LEU A 368 -5.16 16.45 20.49
CA LEU A 368 -5.51 15.68 19.28
C LEU A 368 -6.67 14.71 19.51
N TRP A 369 -7.13 14.47 20.75
CA TRP A 369 -8.08 13.41 21.08
C TRP A 369 -9.52 13.62 20.57
N SER A 370 -9.81 14.76 19.94
CA SER A 370 -11.07 15.04 19.23
C SER A 370 -10.96 14.87 17.71
N LYS A 371 -9.87 14.27 17.21
CA LYS A 371 -9.57 14.12 15.79
C LYS A 371 -9.83 12.70 15.30
N VAL A 372 -9.81 12.54 13.98
CA VAL A 372 -9.95 11.25 13.31
C VAL A 372 -8.57 10.65 13.05
N PHE A 373 -8.39 9.37 13.40
CA PHE A 373 -7.17 8.59 13.22
C PHE A 373 -7.46 7.31 12.44
N LYS A 374 -6.53 6.86 11.59
CA LYS A 374 -6.63 5.58 10.86
C LYS A 374 -5.33 4.79 10.96
N LEU A 375 -5.40 3.53 11.38
CA LEU A 375 -4.24 2.62 11.31
C LEU A 375 -3.99 2.29 9.83
N ALA A 376 -2.74 2.49 9.40
CA ALA A 376 -2.29 2.19 8.05
C ALA A 376 -1.35 0.97 8.00
N ALA A 377 -0.99 0.43 9.16
CA ALA A 377 -0.21 -0.79 9.35
C ALA A 377 -0.56 -1.40 10.71
N ASP A 378 -0.15 -2.64 10.94
CA ASP A 378 -0.14 -3.22 12.28
C ASP A 378 0.81 -2.43 13.19
N VAL A 379 0.39 -2.22 14.43
CA VAL A 379 1.07 -1.35 15.38
C VAL A 379 1.47 -2.13 16.62
N ASN A 380 2.75 -2.08 16.97
CA ASN A 380 3.26 -2.72 18.18
C ASN A 380 3.68 -1.68 19.22
N LEU A 381 2.98 -1.64 20.35
CA LEU A 381 3.27 -0.76 21.50
C LEU A 381 4.04 -1.47 22.64
N ALA A 382 4.32 -2.78 22.54
CA ALA A 382 4.86 -3.57 23.66
C ALA A 382 6.22 -3.06 24.20
N SER A 383 6.99 -2.34 23.37
CA SER A 383 8.30 -1.76 23.75
C SER A 383 8.33 -0.24 23.63
N VAL A 384 7.16 0.41 23.49
CA VAL A 384 7.06 1.85 23.34
C VAL A 384 6.47 2.46 24.62
N PRO A 385 7.08 3.51 25.19
CA PRO A 385 6.49 4.23 26.31
C PRO A 385 5.11 4.77 25.95
N PHE A 386 4.08 4.20 26.56
CA PHE A 386 2.69 4.50 26.29
C PHE A 386 2.00 4.88 27.60
N THR A 387 1.24 5.97 27.54
CA THR A 387 0.19 6.30 28.51
C THR A 387 -1.15 6.01 27.86
N THR A 388 -2.17 5.68 28.65
CA THR A 388 -3.52 5.49 28.15
C THR A 388 -4.10 6.75 27.47
N ILE A 389 -4.83 6.57 26.36
CA ILE A 389 -5.46 7.67 25.59
C ILE A 389 -6.81 8.05 26.21
N GLY A 390 -7.03 9.32 26.55
CA GLY A 390 -8.27 9.77 27.18
C GLY A 390 -8.32 9.49 28.68
N ASN A 391 -8.92 10.40 29.46
CA ASN A 391 -9.17 10.26 30.90
C ASN A 391 -10.44 11.02 31.30
N GLU A 392 -10.83 10.96 32.58
CA GLU A 392 -12.10 11.57 33.03
C GLU A 392 -12.15 13.09 32.80
N ASP A 393 -11.03 13.80 32.97
CA ASP A 393 -10.95 15.26 32.77
C ASP A 393 -10.90 15.64 31.29
N THR A 394 -10.28 14.81 30.46
CA THR A 394 -10.11 15.01 29.02
C THR A 394 -10.37 13.68 28.29
N PRO A 395 -11.64 13.34 28.02
CA PRO A 395 -11.96 12.09 27.35
C PRO A 395 -11.52 12.12 25.88
N PHE A 396 -11.27 10.95 25.31
CA PHE A 396 -11.16 10.82 23.87
C PHE A 396 -12.55 10.93 23.24
N THR A 397 -12.71 11.87 22.31
CA THR A 397 -13.98 12.24 21.66
C THR A 397 -13.92 12.11 20.14
N GLY A 398 -12.78 11.64 19.63
CA GLY A 398 -12.51 11.52 18.20
C GLY A 398 -12.98 10.20 17.61
N THR A 399 -12.44 9.91 16.43
CA THR A 399 -12.70 8.66 15.70
C THR A 399 -11.40 7.89 15.57
N PHE A 400 -11.40 6.61 15.94
CA PHE A 400 -10.28 5.71 15.76
C PHE A 400 -10.67 4.58 14.79
N LEU A 401 -10.10 4.63 13.59
CA LEU A 401 -10.33 3.68 12.51
C LEU A 401 -9.17 2.68 12.49
N GLY A 402 -9.43 1.46 12.91
CA GLY A 402 -8.44 0.41 12.99
C GLY A 402 -8.08 -0.22 11.64
N ASN A 403 -8.93 -0.06 10.62
CA ASN A 403 -8.71 -0.58 9.27
C ASN A 403 -8.31 -2.08 9.23
N PHE A 404 -8.94 -2.86 10.12
CA PHE A 404 -8.70 -4.27 10.42
C PHE A 404 -7.24 -4.63 10.76
N LYS A 405 -6.45 -3.64 11.18
CA LYS A 405 -5.04 -3.84 11.61
C LYS A 405 -4.97 -4.32 13.06
N THR A 406 -3.84 -4.93 13.39
CA THR A 406 -3.57 -5.44 14.73
C THR A 406 -2.85 -4.39 15.56
N VAL A 407 -3.29 -4.22 16.81
CA VAL A 407 -2.62 -3.42 17.84
C VAL A 407 -2.11 -4.34 18.93
N THR A 408 -0.78 -4.46 19.07
CA THR A 408 -0.16 -5.09 20.24
C THR A 408 -0.06 -4.06 21.35
N VAL A 409 -0.91 -4.17 22.37
CA VAL A 409 -0.99 -3.25 23.52
C VAL A 409 0.09 -3.61 24.57
N PRO A 410 0.73 -2.65 25.25
CA PRO A 410 1.67 -2.95 26.31
C PRO A 410 0.95 -3.60 27.52
N PRO A 411 1.67 -4.37 28.35
CA PRO A 411 1.08 -4.91 29.55
C PRO A 411 0.61 -3.79 30.51
N GLN A 412 -0.40 -4.10 31.32
CA GLN A 412 -0.91 -3.26 32.43
C GLN A 412 -1.72 -2.01 32.05
N GLN A 413 -1.75 -1.60 30.79
CA GLN A 413 -2.45 -0.37 30.38
C GLN A 413 -3.44 -0.64 29.26
N PRO A 414 -4.68 -0.13 29.38
CA PRO A 414 -5.63 -0.17 28.29
C PRO A 414 -5.28 0.87 27.22
N LEU A 415 -5.75 0.64 25.99
CA LEU A 415 -5.53 1.54 24.86
C LEU A 415 -6.17 2.90 25.12
N PHE A 416 -7.44 2.89 25.54
CA PHE A 416 -8.19 4.08 25.95
C PHE A 416 -8.56 4.04 27.44
N GLY A 417 -8.60 5.22 28.07
CA GLY A 417 -8.98 5.38 29.46
C GLY A 417 -10.46 5.70 29.49
N THR A 418 -10.80 6.98 29.37
CA THR A 418 -12.18 7.41 29.14
C THR A 418 -12.40 7.84 27.70
N VAL A 419 -13.44 7.29 27.08
CA VAL A 419 -13.97 7.72 25.79
C VAL A 419 -15.38 8.28 25.97
N ALA A 420 -15.69 9.38 25.29
CA ALA A 420 -16.97 10.06 25.37
C ALA A 420 -17.37 10.60 23.99
N GLY A 421 -18.54 10.25 23.45
CA GLY A 421 -18.91 10.71 22.10
C GLY A 421 -18.02 10.16 20.98
N ALA A 422 -17.30 9.06 21.23
CA ALA A 422 -16.24 8.57 20.34
C ALA A 422 -16.74 7.44 19.43
N THR A 423 -16.09 7.28 18.28
CA THR A 423 -16.27 6.13 17.39
C THR A 423 -14.98 5.34 17.31
N ILE A 424 -15.00 4.06 17.69
CA ILE A 424 -13.82 3.20 17.78
C ILE A 424 -14.14 1.90 17.03
N ARG A 425 -13.47 1.64 15.90
CA ARG A 425 -13.84 0.50 15.06
C ARG A 425 -12.69 -0.18 14.33
N ASP A 426 -12.94 -1.41 13.91
CA ASP A 426 -12.17 -2.20 12.93
C ASP A 426 -10.71 -2.50 13.34
N PHE A 427 -10.43 -3.04 14.51
CA PHE A 427 -9.06 -3.51 14.82
C PHE A 427 -9.06 -4.77 15.66
N ASN A 428 -7.89 -5.39 15.69
CA ASN A 428 -7.62 -6.62 16.42
C ASN A 428 -6.61 -6.34 17.55
N ILE A 429 -6.81 -6.95 18.71
CA ILE A 429 -5.82 -7.05 19.80
C ILE A 429 -5.58 -8.54 20.07
N ASN A 430 -4.33 -8.99 20.02
CA ASN A 430 -3.99 -10.39 20.25
C ASN A 430 -2.99 -10.52 21.41
N GLY A 431 -3.22 -11.46 22.33
CA GLY A 431 -2.29 -11.83 23.40
C GLY A 431 -2.08 -10.76 24.47
N ALA A 432 -3.04 -9.84 24.66
CA ALA A 432 -2.91 -8.75 25.61
C ALA A 432 -3.07 -9.21 27.06
N ILE A 433 -2.25 -8.65 27.96
CA ILE A 433 -2.28 -8.93 29.40
C ILE A 433 -2.54 -7.63 30.16
N LEU A 434 -3.66 -7.55 30.87
CA LEU A 434 -4.05 -6.38 31.65
C LEU A 434 -3.98 -6.66 33.16
N GLU A 435 -3.13 -5.93 33.85
CA GLU A 435 -3.00 -5.97 35.31
C GLU A 435 -3.29 -4.56 35.85
N PRO A 436 -4.56 -4.24 36.18
CA PRO A 436 -4.92 -2.90 36.63
C PRO A 436 -4.23 -2.52 37.95
N ASN A 437 -3.57 -1.37 37.96
CA ASN A 437 -2.87 -0.84 39.14
C ASN A 437 -3.79 -0.13 40.17
N GLY A 438 -5.10 -0.04 39.89
CA GLY A 438 -6.09 0.63 40.75
C GLY A 438 -7.41 -0.14 40.82
N GLU A 439 -8.28 0.24 41.75
CA GLU A 439 -9.57 -0.43 42.00
C GLU A 439 -10.70 -0.01 41.04
N GLY A 440 -10.42 0.86 40.07
CA GLY A 440 -11.40 1.37 39.11
C GLY A 440 -11.79 0.38 38.01
N PRO A 441 -12.80 0.74 37.20
CA PRO A 441 -13.22 -0.07 36.05
C PRO A 441 -12.08 -0.26 35.05
N SER A 442 -12.01 -1.41 34.39
CA SER A 442 -11.01 -1.64 33.34
C SER A 442 -11.47 -2.61 32.24
N GLY A 443 -10.95 -2.36 31.04
CA GLY A 443 -10.98 -3.23 29.86
C GLY A 443 -9.87 -2.84 28.89
N ILE A 444 -9.39 -3.76 28.05
CA ILE A 444 -8.18 -3.53 27.23
C ILE A 444 -8.39 -2.46 26.17
N VAL A 445 -9.62 -2.33 25.67
CA VAL A 445 -9.97 -1.30 24.69
C VAL A 445 -10.20 0.03 25.40
N ALA A 446 -11.12 0.08 26.38
CA ALA A 446 -11.42 1.28 27.15
C ALA A 446 -11.59 0.95 28.65
N GLN A 447 -11.26 1.87 29.56
CA GLN A 447 -11.70 1.72 30.97
C GLN A 447 -13.17 2.09 31.11
N VAL A 448 -13.53 3.24 30.54
CA VAL A 448 -14.85 3.86 30.65
C VAL A 448 -15.31 4.35 29.28
N ALA A 449 -16.51 3.97 28.88
CA ALA A 449 -17.16 4.46 27.67
C ALA A 449 -18.46 5.20 28.02
N ARG A 450 -18.67 6.38 27.43
CA ARG A 450 -19.93 7.13 27.52
C ARG A 450 -20.33 7.60 26.14
N ASP A 451 -21.60 7.50 25.77
CA ASP A 451 -22.10 8.10 24.52
C ASP A 451 -21.26 7.67 23.29
N SER A 452 -20.74 6.43 23.26
CA SER A 452 -19.70 6.01 22.31
C SER A 452 -20.09 4.74 21.54
N ALA A 453 -19.54 4.59 20.34
CA ALA A 453 -19.80 3.45 19.46
C ALA A 453 -18.53 2.60 19.25
N PHE A 454 -18.67 1.30 19.46
CA PHE A 454 -17.63 0.30 19.22
C PHE A 454 -18.11 -0.68 18.15
N THR A 455 -17.29 -0.92 17.12
CA THR A 455 -17.70 -1.77 15.99
C THR A 455 -16.54 -2.62 15.44
N ASN A 456 -16.80 -3.89 15.15
CA ASN A 456 -15.84 -4.80 14.51
C ASN A 456 -14.49 -4.87 15.25
N ILE A 457 -14.54 -5.08 16.56
CA ILE A 457 -13.32 -5.21 17.37
C ILE A 457 -13.16 -6.65 17.81
N THR A 458 -11.97 -7.19 17.58
CA THR A 458 -11.61 -8.52 18.06
C THR A 458 -10.54 -8.41 19.13
N VAL A 459 -10.75 -9.10 20.26
CA VAL A 459 -9.72 -9.30 21.28
C VAL A 459 -9.51 -10.79 21.48
N ASN A 460 -8.35 -11.30 21.06
CA ASN A 460 -7.98 -12.70 21.21
C ASN A 460 -6.90 -12.92 22.26
N ASP A 461 -6.93 -14.09 22.89
CA ASP A 461 -5.94 -14.59 23.85
C ASP A 461 -5.68 -13.60 24.99
N PHE A 462 -6.75 -12.92 25.45
CA PHE A 462 -6.66 -11.94 26.52
C PHE A 462 -6.50 -12.59 27.90
N SER A 463 -5.73 -11.96 28.78
CA SER A 463 -5.69 -12.31 30.20
C SER A 463 -5.75 -11.06 31.07
N MET A 464 -6.49 -11.12 32.18
CA MET A 464 -6.40 -10.08 33.22
C MET A 464 -6.47 -10.62 34.63
N THR A 465 -5.92 -9.87 35.58
CA THR A 465 -6.31 -9.99 37.00
C THR A 465 -7.32 -8.89 37.33
N ALA A 466 -8.56 -9.29 37.51
CA ALA A 466 -9.69 -8.41 37.75
C ALA A 466 -9.62 -7.68 39.09
N LYS A 467 -10.03 -6.42 39.05
CA LYS A 467 -10.38 -5.56 40.18
C LYS A 467 -11.88 -5.24 40.11
N ASN A 468 -12.35 -4.08 40.55
CA ASN A 468 -13.77 -3.75 40.47
C ASN A 468 -14.19 -3.43 39.02
N ASN A 469 -15.38 -3.85 38.58
CA ASN A 469 -15.98 -3.56 37.26
C ASN A 469 -15.09 -3.88 36.06
N GLN A 470 -15.10 -5.13 35.60
CA GLN A 470 -14.14 -5.64 34.62
C GLN A 470 -14.84 -6.22 33.40
N GLY A 471 -14.42 -5.78 32.22
CA GLY A 471 -14.82 -6.35 30.93
C GLY A 471 -13.63 -6.39 29.99
N ILE A 472 -13.59 -7.31 29.03
CA ILE A 472 -12.47 -7.36 28.07
C ILE A 472 -12.47 -6.08 27.24
N ILE A 473 -13.63 -5.59 26.79
CA ILE A 473 -13.73 -4.35 26.02
C ILE A 473 -13.70 -3.14 26.96
N ALA A 474 -14.64 -3.10 27.92
CA ALA A 474 -14.76 -1.97 28.83
C ALA A 474 -15.14 -2.37 30.26
N GLY A 475 -14.63 -1.64 31.26
CA GLY A 475 -15.05 -1.84 32.65
C GLY A 475 -16.43 -1.25 32.92
N PHE A 476 -16.68 -0.06 32.39
CA PHE A 476 -17.96 0.64 32.47
C PHE A 476 -18.37 1.19 31.10
N ALA A 477 -19.63 1.03 30.72
CA ALA A 477 -20.19 1.61 29.49
C ALA A 477 -21.59 2.21 29.76
N GLU A 478 -21.80 3.46 29.35
CA GLU A 478 -23.08 4.15 29.47
C GLU A 478 -23.51 4.76 28.14
N ARG A 479 -24.80 4.66 27.78
CA ARG A 479 -25.37 5.23 26.54
C ARG A 479 -24.50 4.91 25.32
N SER A 480 -24.05 3.66 25.21
CA SER A 480 -23.03 3.27 24.23
C SER A 480 -23.49 2.06 23.43
N THR A 481 -22.84 1.80 22.29
CA THR A 481 -23.14 0.66 21.43
C THR A 481 -21.91 -0.24 21.28
N MET A 482 -22.15 -1.56 21.29
CA MET A 482 -21.16 -2.61 21.09
C MET A 482 -21.70 -3.52 19.98
N HIS A 483 -21.26 -3.26 18.75
CA HIS A 483 -21.78 -3.92 17.57
C HIS A 483 -20.70 -4.80 16.96
N ARG A 484 -21.00 -6.06 16.65
CA ARG A 484 -20.04 -6.98 16.01
C ARG A 484 -18.73 -7.07 16.78
N MET A 485 -18.83 -7.44 18.06
CA MET A 485 -17.67 -7.62 18.95
C MET A 485 -17.31 -9.09 19.05
N SER A 486 -16.02 -9.41 19.04
CA SER A 486 -15.50 -10.76 19.25
C SER A 486 -14.44 -10.74 20.34
N VAL A 487 -14.72 -11.39 21.48
CA VAL A 487 -13.72 -11.50 22.56
C VAL A 487 -13.52 -12.92 23.02
N ASN A 488 -12.27 -13.30 23.28
CA ASN A 488 -11.97 -14.45 24.11
C ASN A 488 -10.86 -14.12 25.11
N GLY A 489 -10.93 -14.73 26.29
CA GLY A 489 -9.91 -14.50 27.30
C GLY A 489 -10.18 -15.13 28.65
N ILE A 490 -9.17 -15.00 29.51
CA ILE A 490 -9.17 -15.48 30.88
C ILE A 490 -9.19 -14.29 31.83
N ILE A 491 -10.21 -14.21 32.67
CA ILE A 491 -10.24 -13.26 33.79
C ILE A 491 -9.95 -14.03 35.08
N LYS A 492 -8.92 -13.59 35.79
CA LYS A 492 -8.53 -14.12 37.11
C LYS A 492 -8.93 -13.11 38.17
N TYR A 493 -9.27 -13.53 39.39
CA TYR A 493 -9.54 -12.59 40.47
C TYR A 493 -9.03 -13.07 41.82
N GLU A 494 -8.61 -12.12 42.65
CA GLU A 494 -7.94 -12.35 43.94
C GLU A 494 -8.48 -11.49 45.10
N ASN A 495 -9.45 -10.61 44.84
CA ASN A 495 -10.10 -9.76 45.85
C ASN A 495 -11.60 -9.73 45.60
N ASP A 496 -12.34 -9.09 46.52
CA ASP A 496 -13.76 -8.87 46.37
C ASP A 496 -14.03 -8.00 45.12
N ILE A 497 -14.96 -8.42 44.26
CA ILE A 497 -15.27 -7.75 42.98
C ILE A 497 -16.78 -7.56 42.86
N GLU A 498 -17.20 -6.41 42.33
CA GLU A 498 -18.61 -6.20 42.01
C GLU A 498 -18.96 -6.86 40.69
N ASN A 499 -18.49 -6.35 39.55
CA ASN A 499 -19.00 -6.78 38.24
C ASN A 499 -17.91 -7.36 37.32
N ILE A 500 -18.16 -8.54 36.73
CA ILE A 500 -17.32 -9.15 35.69
C ILE A 500 -18.18 -9.50 34.46
N GLY A 501 -17.79 -8.95 33.31
CA GLY A 501 -18.33 -9.27 32.00
C GLY A 501 -17.27 -9.77 31.03
N GLY A 502 -17.63 -10.55 30.02
CA GLY A 502 -16.70 -10.80 28.91
C GLY A 502 -16.55 -9.56 28.02
N LEU A 503 -17.63 -8.84 27.72
CA LEU A 503 -17.56 -7.58 26.99
C LEU A 503 -17.44 -6.40 27.95
N VAL A 504 -18.41 -6.24 28.86
CA VAL A 504 -18.54 -5.06 29.72
C VAL A 504 -18.74 -5.44 31.18
N GLY A 505 -18.00 -4.83 32.10
CA GLY A 505 -18.24 -5.01 33.54
C GLY A 505 -19.63 -4.52 33.97
N HIS A 506 -19.87 -3.21 33.84
CA HIS A 506 -21.14 -2.56 34.16
C HIS A 506 -21.64 -1.70 32.98
N GLY A 507 -22.82 -2.04 32.45
CA GLY A 507 -23.52 -1.33 31.39
C GLY A 507 -24.79 -0.61 31.87
N SER A 508 -25.05 0.60 31.37
CA SER A 508 -26.34 1.28 31.49
C SER A 508 -26.71 1.93 30.17
N GLU A 509 -27.95 1.78 29.70
CA GLU A 509 -28.35 2.31 28.38
C GLU A 509 -27.41 1.81 27.26
N LEU A 510 -27.02 0.53 27.35
CA LEU A 510 -26.07 -0.14 26.48
C LEU A 510 -26.82 -0.98 25.45
N ILE A 511 -26.39 -0.90 24.19
CA ILE A 511 -26.90 -1.76 23.11
C ILE A 511 -25.78 -2.69 22.68
N ILE A 512 -25.99 -4.00 22.81
CA ILE A 512 -25.05 -5.03 22.35
C ILE A 512 -25.70 -5.82 21.23
N GLU A 513 -25.09 -5.81 20.04
CA GLU A 513 -25.64 -6.50 18.88
C GLU A 513 -24.59 -7.34 18.17
N GLN A 514 -25.02 -8.49 17.66
CA GLN A 514 -24.20 -9.33 16.78
C GLN A 514 -22.83 -9.67 17.36
N SER A 515 -22.78 -9.87 18.67
CA SER A 515 -21.53 -9.96 19.42
C SER A 515 -21.35 -11.33 20.04
N LYS A 516 -20.09 -11.71 20.26
CA LYS A 516 -19.73 -12.95 20.94
C LYS A 516 -18.67 -12.76 22.02
N ALA A 517 -18.77 -13.57 23.06
CA ALA A 517 -17.75 -13.65 24.10
C ALA A 517 -17.48 -15.09 24.53
N GLN A 518 -16.21 -15.46 24.62
CA GLN A 518 -15.75 -16.68 25.26
C GLN A 518 -14.94 -16.31 26.50
N LEU A 519 -15.61 -16.36 27.65
CA LEU A 519 -15.01 -15.98 28.91
C LEU A 519 -14.67 -17.21 29.76
N ILE A 520 -13.39 -17.30 30.11
CA ILE A 520 -12.90 -18.22 31.12
C ILE A 520 -12.69 -17.44 32.41
N LEU A 521 -13.37 -17.83 33.49
CA LEU A 521 -13.25 -17.16 34.79
C LEU A 521 -12.56 -18.07 35.80
N ARG A 522 -11.56 -17.55 36.53
CA ARG A 522 -10.76 -18.30 37.51
C ARG A 522 -10.59 -17.52 38.82
N ALA A 523 -10.99 -18.13 39.93
CA ALA A 523 -10.69 -17.63 41.27
C ALA A 523 -9.24 -17.93 41.68
N LEU A 524 -8.52 -16.98 42.25
CA LEU A 524 -7.18 -17.18 42.83
C LEU A 524 -7.21 -17.25 44.37
N THR A 525 -8.17 -16.58 45.02
CA THR A 525 -8.29 -16.49 46.49
C THR A 525 -9.76 -16.45 46.95
N PRO A 526 -10.06 -16.72 48.24
CA PRO A 526 -11.38 -16.49 48.83
C PRO A 526 -11.86 -15.05 48.74
N SER A 527 -12.74 -14.76 47.79
CA SER A 527 -13.25 -13.41 47.51
C SER A 527 -14.76 -13.37 47.33
N LYS A 528 -15.41 -12.24 47.60
CA LYS A 528 -16.81 -11.97 47.24
C LYS A 528 -16.88 -11.63 45.75
N ILE A 529 -17.80 -12.24 45.01
CA ILE A 529 -18.19 -11.68 43.71
C ILE A 529 -19.67 -11.36 43.72
N THR A 530 -20.01 -10.17 43.25
CA THR A 530 -21.39 -9.69 43.20
C THR A 530 -22.06 -10.19 41.92
N ASN A 531 -21.62 -9.74 40.73
CA ASN A 531 -22.29 -10.01 39.46
C ASN A 531 -21.31 -10.55 38.39
N VAL A 532 -21.63 -11.69 37.77
CA VAL A 532 -20.83 -12.30 36.70
C VAL A 532 -21.71 -12.66 35.51
N GLY A 533 -21.28 -12.28 34.30
CA GLY A 533 -21.86 -12.75 33.03
C GLY A 533 -20.85 -12.85 31.91
N SER A 534 -21.01 -13.78 30.95
CA SER A 534 -20.02 -13.90 29.86
C SER A 534 -20.12 -12.76 28.87
N LEU A 535 -21.26 -12.06 28.79
CA LEU A 535 -21.35 -10.80 28.03
C LEU A 535 -21.18 -9.61 28.98
N VAL A 536 -22.00 -9.52 30.03
CA VAL A 536 -22.02 -8.35 30.92
C VAL A 536 -22.13 -8.75 32.39
N GLY A 537 -21.40 -8.07 33.28
CA GLY A 537 -21.56 -8.27 34.73
C GLY A 537 -22.90 -7.73 35.23
N GLN A 538 -23.09 -6.42 35.17
CA GLN A 538 -24.35 -5.74 35.51
C GLN A 538 -24.85 -4.91 34.33
N LEU A 539 -26.16 -4.97 34.06
CA LEU A 539 -26.77 -4.31 32.91
C LEU A 539 -28.09 -3.63 33.28
N ASN A 540 -28.27 -2.36 32.92
CA ASN A 540 -29.46 -1.58 33.22
C ASN A 540 -30.02 -0.85 31.98
N LYS A 541 -31.34 -0.81 31.78
CA LYS A 541 -32.02 -0.07 30.69
C LYS A 541 -31.40 -0.32 29.31
N SER A 542 -31.13 -1.57 28.97
CA SER A 542 -30.22 -1.94 27.87
C SER A 542 -30.84 -3.02 26.98
N SER A 543 -30.22 -3.29 25.84
CA SER A 543 -30.63 -4.39 24.96
C SER A 543 -29.45 -5.25 24.52
N ILE A 544 -29.68 -6.56 24.41
CA ILE A 544 -28.75 -7.49 23.76
C ILE A 544 -29.50 -8.25 22.66
N LEU A 545 -28.99 -8.17 21.43
CA LEU A 545 -29.59 -8.79 20.27
C LEU A 545 -28.59 -9.66 19.49
N ASN A 546 -29.07 -10.77 18.94
CA ASN A 546 -28.33 -11.61 17.98
C ASN A 546 -26.90 -11.98 18.43
N SER A 547 -26.74 -12.29 19.71
CA SER A 547 -25.43 -12.43 20.34
C SER A 547 -25.31 -13.78 21.03
N TYR A 548 -24.09 -14.25 21.26
CA TYR A 548 -23.90 -15.48 22.03
C TYR A 548 -22.69 -15.47 22.94
N ALA A 549 -22.67 -16.37 23.91
CA ALA A 549 -21.50 -16.53 24.76
C ALA A 549 -21.18 -17.98 25.08
N LEU A 550 -19.89 -18.21 25.37
CA LEU A 550 -19.42 -19.42 26.03
C LEU A 550 -18.91 -19.07 27.42
N SER A 551 -19.36 -19.84 28.39
CA SER A 551 -18.99 -19.70 29.80
C SER A 551 -18.18 -20.90 30.23
N ASP A 552 -16.95 -20.68 30.71
CA ASP A 552 -16.20 -21.67 31.48
C ASP A 552 -15.77 -21.02 32.80
N TYR A 553 -16.62 -21.15 33.82
CA TYR A 553 -16.37 -20.54 35.12
C TYR A 553 -15.88 -21.58 36.11
N TYR A 554 -14.77 -21.28 36.76
CA TYR A 554 -14.22 -22.09 37.84
C TYR A 554 -14.04 -21.21 39.07
N LEU A 555 -15.06 -21.21 39.93
CA LEU A 555 -15.15 -20.36 41.12
C LEU A 555 -14.73 -21.09 42.42
N TRP A 556 -13.84 -22.07 42.28
CA TRP A 556 -13.35 -23.01 43.32
C TRP A 556 -11.88 -22.73 43.70
N PRO A 557 -11.40 -23.00 44.94
CA PRO A 557 -12.09 -23.54 46.13
C PRO A 557 -12.66 -22.48 47.07
N SER A 558 -12.60 -21.20 46.69
CA SER A 558 -12.63 -20.15 47.69
C SER A 558 -13.41 -18.92 47.20
N HIS A 559 -14.63 -18.73 47.68
CA HIS A 559 -15.32 -17.44 47.61
C HIS A 559 -16.05 -17.17 48.92
N LYS A 560 -16.13 -15.90 49.34
CA LYS A 560 -16.79 -15.51 50.60
C LYS A 560 -18.32 -15.49 50.46
N SER A 561 -18.83 -15.01 49.33
CA SER A 561 -20.24 -15.04 48.92
C SER A 561 -20.35 -14.83 47.40
N LEU A 562 -21.39 -15.40 46.79
CA LEU A 562 -21.80 -15.16 45.39
C LEU A 562 -23.22 -14.58 45.41
N GLU A 563 -23.44 -13.43 44.75
CA GLU A 563 -24.76 -12.80 44.70
C GLU A 563 -25.53 -13.15 43.41
N ALA A 564 -24.99 -12.86 42.23
CA ALA A 564 -25.65 -13.07 40.93
C ALA A 564 -24.66 -13.49 39.82
N VAL A 565 -24.54 -14.79 39.58
CA VAL A 565 -23.77 -15.41 38.50
C VAL A 565 -24.74 -15.90 37.44
N GLY A 566 -24.73 -15.30 36.26
CA GLY A 566 -25.45 -15.78 35.08
C GLY A 566 -24.47 -16.12 33.97
N SER A 567 -24.86 -17.00 33.04
CA SER A 567 -23.97 -17.35 31.91
C SER A 567 -23.83 -16.22 30.89
N LEU A 568 -24.82 -15.32 30.78
CA LEU A 568 -24.78 -14.17 29.86
C LEU A 568 -24.67 -12.83 30.59
N ILE A 569 -25.57 -12.59 31.55
CA ILE A 569 -25.61 -11.39 32.38
C ILE A 569 -25.63 -11.81 33.86
N GLY A 570 -24.87 -11.15 34.71
CA GLY A 570 -24.95 -11.37 36.17
C GLY A 570 -26.21 -10.76 36.77
N ARG A 571 -26.38 -9.44 36.63
CA ARG A 571 -27.56 -8.71 37.11
C ARG A 571 -28.17 -7.84 36.03
N ALA A 572 -29.49 -7.91 35.88
CA ALA A 572 -30.22 -7.16 34.87
C ALA A 572 -31.37 -6.34 35.47
N ALA A 573 -31.53 -5.09 35.01
CA ALA A 573 -32.68 -4.25 35.31
C ALA A 573 -33.17 -3.56 34.03
N ASN A 574 -34.46 -3.71 33.68
CA ASN A 574 -35.03 -3.13 32.46
C ASN A 574 -34.22 -3.49 31.19
N VAL A 575 -33.97 -4.79 30.97
CA VAL A 575 -33.16 -5.27 29.84
C VAL A 575 -34.02 -6.03 28.83
N GLU A 576 -33.83 -5.75 27.55
CA GLU A 576 -34.37 -6.54 26.43
C GLU A 576 -33.33 -7.55 25.95
N LEU A 577 -33.73 -8.83 25.83
CA LEU A 577 -32.93 -9.87 25.18
C LEU A 577 -33.68 -10.43 23.99
N LYS A 578 -33.05 -10.45 22.82
CA LYS A 578 -33.62 -11.04 21.61
C LYS A 578 -32.59 -11.87 20.85
N GLN A 579 -32.90 -13.15 20.63
CA GLN A 579 -32.02 -14.07 19.88
C GLN A 579 -30.62 -14.14 20.50
N VAL A 580 -30.56 -14.35 21.82
CA VAL A 580 -29.31 -14.44 22.59
C VAL A 580 -29.12 -15.85 23.12
N TYR A 581 -27.96 -16.44 22.90
CA TYR A 581 -27.68 -17.85 23.18
C TYR A 581 -26.45 -18.04 24.07
N PHE A 582 -26.39 -19.14 24.82
CA PHE A 582 -25.16 -19.50 25.51
C PHE A 582 -24.92 -21.00 25.61
N SER A 583 -23.65 -21.37 25.79
CA SER A 583 -23.21 -22.72 26.11
C SER A 583 -22.04 -22.69 27.10
N GLY A 584 -21.62 -23.87 27.54
CA GLY A 584 -20.55 -24.05 28.52
C GLY A 584 -21.05 -24.27 29.95
N ASP A 585 -20.08 -24.46 30.84
CA ASP A 585 -20.27 -24.94 32.20
C ASP A 585 -19.92 -23.87 33.22
N VAL A 586 -20.80 -23.72 34.21
CA VAL A 586 -20.60 -22.86 35.37
C VAL A 586 -20.34 -23.73 36.59
N ASN A 587 -19.07 -23.85 36.98
CA ASN A 587 -18.65 -24.64 38.14
C ASN A 587 -18.45 -23.71 39.36
N ALA A 588 -19.50 -23.60 40.19
CA ALA A 588 -19.49 -22.82 41.42
C ALA A 588 -19.73 -23.72 42.65
N HIS A 589 -19.07 -23.42 43.78
CA HIS A 589 -19.40 -24.08 45.06
C HIS A 589 -20.84 -23.73 45.46
N PRO A 590 -21.65 -24.68 45.97
CA PRO A 590 -22.98 -24.39 46.51
C PRO A 590 -22.84 -23.59 47.81
N SER A 591 -22.76 -22.26 47.74
CA SER A 591 -22.92 -21.42 48.93
C SER A 591 -24.38 -20.94 49.01
N GLN A 592 -25.11 -21.55 49.95
CA GLN A 592 -26.40 -21.22 50.59
C GLN A 592 -27.60 -20.62 49.82
N ASN A 593 -27.50 -20.21 48.56
CA ASN A 593 -28.62 -19.68 47.79
C ASN A 593 -28.51 -20.08 46.30
N PRO A 594 -29.10 -21.21 45.88
CA PRO A 594 -29.04 -21.64 44.48
C PRO A 594 -29.73 -20.67 43.49
N ALA A 595 -30.46 -19.65 43.97
CA ALA A 595 -30.92 -18.51 43.16
C ALA A 595 -29.77 -17.71 42.54
N SER A 596 -28.61 -17.63 43.20
CA SER A 596 -27.47 -16.84 42.73
C SER A 596 -26.82 -17.39 41.47
N LEU A 597 -27.08 -18.64 41.08
CA LEU A 597 -26.52 -19.29 39.88
C LEU A 597 -27.37 -19.08 38.62
N ALA A 598 -28.44 -18.30 38.71
CA ALA A 598 -29.34 -17.99 37.60
C ALA A 598 -29.35 -16.48 37.22
N GLY A 599 -28.50 -15.67 37.84
CA GLY A 599 -28.53 -14.19 37.73
C GLY A 599 -29.72 -13.55 38.47
N GLU A 600 -29.66 -12.23 38.72
CA GLU A 600 -30.69 -11.47 39.45
C GLU A 600 -31.43 -10.45 38.55
N ILE A 601 -32.76 -10.37 38.69
CA ILE A 601 -33.62 -9.34 38.05
C ILE A 601 -34.35 -8.54 39.15
N ALA A 602 -34.24 -7.21 39.10
CA ALA A 602 -34.81 -6.32 40.12
C ALA A 602 -36.32 -5.99 39.94
N ASP A 603 -36.85 -5.90 38.72
CA ASP A 603 -38.19 -5.29 38.45
C ASP A 603 -39.04 -6.04 37.37
N ALA A 604 -39.55 -7.26 37.64
CA ALA A 604 -40.43 -7.98 36.69
C ALA A 604 -41.95 -7.78 37.02
N PRO A 605 -42.81 -7.41 36.04
CA PRO A 605 -44.26 -7.34 36.23
C PRO A 605 -44.94 -8.74 36.24
N ASN A 606 -45.91 -8.94 37.13
CA ASN A 606 -46.64 -10.20 37.36
C ASN A 606 -47.57 -10.60 36.19
N GLU A 607 -47.60 -11.87 35.73
CA GLU A 607 -48.85 -12.70 35.53
C GLU A 607 -48.70 -14.08 34.83
N SER A 608 -49.47 -15.06 35.37
CA SER A 608 -50.00 -16.41 34.98
C SER A 608 -49.16 -17.64 34.49
N PRO A 609 -49.31 -18.84 35.11
CA PRO A 609 -48.51 -20.05 34.86
C PRO A 609 -49.22 -21.08 33.96
N ASP A 610 -48.49 -21.78 33.09
CA ASP A 610 -48.70 -23.20 32.75
C ASP A 610 -47.71 -23.61 31.66
N THR A 611 -46.78 -24.53 31.96
CA THR A 611 -46.33 -25.70 31.16
C THR A 611 -45.05 -26.30 31.77
N ILE A 612 -44.98 -27.63 31.79
CA ILE A 612 -44.09 -28.48 32.60
C ILE A 612 -42.73 -28.75 31.90
N LEU A 613 -41.66 -28.69 32.71
CA LEU A 613 -40.22 -28.82 32.42
C LEU A 613 -39.69 -30.27 32.36
N THR A 614 -38.54 -30.45 31.68
CA THR A 614 -37.53 -31.47 32.03
C THR A 614 -36.17 -30.84 32.36
N ALA A 615 -35.65 -31.24 33.52
CA ALA A 615 -34.30 -31.02 34.04
C ALA A 615 -33.34 -32.10 33.46
N GLN A 616 -32.06 -32.21 33.81
CA GLN A 616 -31.55 -32.36 35.16
C GLN A 616 -30.18 -31.67 35.29
N GLY A 617 -30.17 -30.47 35.88
CA GLY A 617 -28.89 -29.87 36.28
C GLY A 617 -28.92 -28.47 36.90
N ALA A 618 -29.97 -27.67 36.72
CA ALA A 618 -30.12 -26.38 37.43
C ALA A 618 -31.53 -26.30 38.03
N LEU A 619 -31.62 -26.56 39.33
CA LEU A 619 -32.87 -26.48 40.09
C LEU A 619 -32.70 -25.46 41.25
N LEU A 620 -33.70 -24.57 41.33
CA LEU A 620 -34.14 -23.70 42.44
C LEU A 620 -33.33 -22.41 42.66
N ALA A 621 -33.91 -21.23 42.49
CA ALA A 621 -34.93 -20.66 43.37
C ALA A 621 -35.55 -19.39 42.73
N ILE A 622 -36.81 -18.97 42.92
CA ILE A 622 -37.99 -19.40 43.67
C ILE A 622 -39.20 -18.73 42.98
N ARG A 623 -40.31 -19.47 42.87
CA ARG A 623 -41.74 -19.09 42.70
C ARG A 623 -42.10 -17.73 42.07
N GLY A 624 -42.89 -17.83 41.00
CA GLY A 624 -43.76 -16.76 40.52
C GLY A 624 -43.21 -16.09 39.27
N ASN A 625 -43.56 -16.64 38.11
CA ASN A 625 -43.51 -16.03 36.78
C ASN A 625 -42.31 -15.11 36.49
N ARG A 626 -41.15 -15.74 36.35
CA ARG A 626 -39.99 -15.18 35.67
C ARG A 626 -39.57 -16.15 34.56
N GLU A 627 -40.15 -16.01 33.37
CA GLU A 627 -39.41 -16.35 32.16
C GLU A 627 -38.57 -15.11 31.85
N THR A 628 -37.27 -15.17 32.16
CA THR A 628 -36.18 -14.23 31.85
C THR A 628 -35.08 -14.44 32.92
N LEU A 629 -33.76 -14.31 32.73
CA LEU A 629 -32.96 -13.49 31.81
C LEU A 629 -31.52 -14.10 31.73
N VAL A 630 -31.41 -15.38 31.40
CA VAL A 630 -30.18 -15.96 30.83
C VAL A 630 -30.68 -16.47 29.49
N GLY A 631 -30.12 -16.00 28.37
CA GLY A 631 -30.53 -16.39 27.00
C GLY A 631 -30.67 -17.90 26.79
N GLU A 632 -31.06 -18.33 25.60
CA GLU A 632 -31.37 -19.75 25.36
C GLU A 632 -30.10 -20.61 25.54
N LYS A 633 -30.07 -21.45 26.61
CA LYS A 633 -29.00 -22.44 26.79
C LYS A 633 -29.12 -23.47 25.68
N VAL A 634 -28.05 -23.61 24.92
CA VAL A 634 -27.95 -24.56 23.81
C VAL A 634 -26.73 -25.44 24.02
N THR A 635 -26.73 -26.63 23.43
CA THR A 635 -25.51 -27.45 23.46
C THR A 635 -24.45 -26.79 22.58
N LEU A 636 -23.18 -27.10 22.84
CA LEU A 636 -22.10 -26.64 21.99
C LEU A 636 -22.28 -27.09 20.53
N GLU A 637 -22.78 -28.30 20.31
CA GLU A 637 -23.11 -28.84 18.99
C GLU A 637 -24.24 -28.04 18.30
N THR A 638 -25.27 -27.63 19.05
CA THR A 638 -26.33 -26.75 18.53
C THR A 638 -25.78 -25.36 18.16
N MET A 639 -24.80 -24.82 18.91
CA MET A 639 -24.13 -23.57 18.53
C MET A 639 -23.25 -23.68 17.29
N TYR A 640 -22.83 -24.88 16.91
CA TYR A 640 -22.11 -25.12 15.66
C TYR A 640 -23.05 -25.22 14.44
N SER A 641 -24.35 -25.39 14.66
CA SER A 641 -25.32 -25.56 13.59
C SER A 641 -25.64 -24.24 12.91
N ALA A 642 -25.19 -24.09 11.66
CA ALA A 642 -25.56 -22.99 10.78
C ALA A 642 -27.09 -22.90 10.63
N ASP A 643 -27.75 -24.03 10.35
CA ASP A 643 -29.21 -24.09 10.18
C ASP A 643 -29.95 -23.55 11.41
N PHE A 644 -29.49 -23.91 12.61
CA PHE A 644 -30.07 -23.41 13.86
C PHE A 644 -29.93 -21.89 13.94
N LEU A 645 -28.72 -21.34 13.79
CA LEU A 645 -28.47 -19.91 13.96
C LEU A 645 -29.15 -19.07 12.88
N LEU A 646 -29.18 -19.54 11.63
CA LEU A 646 -29.91 -18.91 10.53
C LEU A 646 -31.42 -18.87 10.81
N ALA A 647 -32.00 -19.98 11.26
CA ALA A 647 -33.41 -20.03 11.67
C ALA A 647 -33.71 -19.08 12.86
N LYS A 648 -32.70 -18.80 13.66
CA LYS A 648 -32.75 -17.86 14.78
C LYS A 648 -32.40 -16.42 14.38
N GLY A 649 -32.24 -16.11 13.10
CA GLY A 649 -32.10 -14.75 12.58
C GLY A 649 -30.67 -14.20 12.54
N PHE A 650 -29.65 -15.06 12.72
CA PHE A 650 -28.27 -14.66 12.45
C PHE A 650 -28.10 -14.44 10.95
N ASN A 651 -27.48 -13.32 10.56
CA ASN A 651 -27.30 -12.97 9.17
C ASN A 651 -26.13 -13.77 8.54
N PRO A 652 -26.35 -14.57 7.48
CA PRO A 652 -25.29 -15.30 6.79
C PRO A 652 -24.24 -14.42 6.12
N ASP A 653 -24.56 -13.16 5.80
CA ASP A 653 -23.60 -12.20 5.25
C ASP A 653 -22.64 -11.67 6.33
N LEU A 654 -23.00 -11.83 7.61
CA LEU A 654 -22.21 -11.34 8.74
C LEU A 654 -21.54 -12.46 9.52
N TRP A 655 -22.15 -13.64 9.57
CA TRP A 655 -21.67 -14.79 10.33
C TRP A 655 -21.23 -15.91 9.40
N LEU A 656 -19.95 -16.25 9.45
CA LEU A 656 -19.34 -17.40 8.80
C LEU A 656 -19.48 -18.64 9.68
N PHE A 657 -20.15 -19.67 9.16
CA PHE A 657 -20.40 -20.92 9.86
C PHE A 657 -19.42 -22.00 9.38
N GLY A 658 -18.61 -22.53 10.30
CA GLY A 658 -17.68 -23.62 10.00
C GLY A 658 -18.25 -25.00 10.38
N SER A 659 -17.65 -26.07 9.84
CA SER A 659 -18.00 -27.44 10.23
C SER A 659 -17.48 -27.73 11.64
N ASN A 660 -18.39 -27.99 12.59
CA ASN A 660 -18.07 -28.30 14.01
C ASN A 660 -17.25 -27.21 14.72
N SER A 661 -17.47 -25.94 14.38
CA SER A 661 -16.83 -24.80 15.03
C SER A 661 -17.84 -23.73 15.37
N LEU A 662 -17.51 -22.88 16.35
CA LEU A 662 -18.32 -21.70 16.61
C LEU A 662 -18.33 -20.77 15.38
N PRO A 663 -19.44 -20.07 15.14
CA PRO A 663 -19.50 -19.03 14.12
C PRO A 663 -18.42 -17.97 14.32
N LYS A 664 -17.98 -17.39 13.22
CA LYS A 664 -17.11 -16.21 13.22
C LYS A 664 -17.83 -15.07 12.52
N LEU A 665 -17.58 -13.84 12.94
CA LEU A 665 -17.97 -12.68 12.18
C LEU A 665 -17.09 -12.63 10.91
N GLU A 666 -17.65 -12.18 9.80
CA GLU A 666 -16.95 -12.18 8.49
C GLU A 666 -15.58 -11.50 8.55
N TYR A 667 -15.45 -10.39 9.30
CA TYR A 667 -14.22 -9.62 9.42
C TYR A 667 -13.16 -10.31 10.30
N GLU A 668 -13.51 -11.39 10.99
CA GLU A 668 -12.54 -12.24 11.71
C GLU A 668 -11.83 -13.23 10.79
N TYR A 669 -12.27 -13.37 9.52
CA TYR A 669 -11.58 -14.13 8.50
C TYR A 669 -10.51 -13.25 7.83
N ASP A 670 -9.45 -13.91 7.35
CA ASP A 670 -8.22 -13.35 6.78
C ASP A 670 -8.34 -11.90 6.25
N PRO A 671 -7.59 -10.92 6.79
CA PRO A 671 -7.63 -9.53 6.30
C PRO A 671 -7.24 -9.38 4.83
N ASP A 672 -6.73 -10.44 4.17
CA ASP A 672 -6.48 -10.49 2.73
C ASP A 672 -7.75 -10.77 1.87
N GLU A 673 -8.90 -11.11 2.47
CA GLU A 673 -10.18 -11.40 1.78
C GLU A 673 -11.36 -10.47 2.16
N ALA A 674 -11.18 -9.50 3.06
CA ALA A 674 -12.24 -8.52 3.33
C ALA A 674 -12.56 -7.71 2.05
N PRO A 675 -13.83 -7.57 1.65
CA PRO A 675 -14.19 -6.78 0.48
C PRO A 675 -13.73 -5.33 0.69
N ASP A 676 -13.13 -4.74 -0.35
CA ASP A 676 -12.84 -3.30 -0.41
C ASP A 676 -14.18 -2.57 -0.32
N ILE A 677 -14.56 -2.15 0.89
CA ILE A 677 -15.74 -1.32 1.09
C ILE A 677 -15.41 0.02 0.44
N ASN A 678 -16.21 0.41 -0.54
CA ASN A 678 -15.96 1.62 -1.33
C ASN A 678 -15.91 2.84 -0.40
N GLU A 679 -15.04 3.83 -0.66
CA GLU A 679 -14.89 5.03 0.20
C GLU A 679 -16.22 5.77 0.40
N ASP A 680 -17.16 5.63 -0.54
CA ASP A 680 -18.51 6.18 -0.48
C ASP A 680 -19.45 5.38 0.45
N GLU A 681 -19.30 4.05 0.56
CA GLU A 681 -20.05 3.20 1.51
C GLU A 681 -19.55 3.40 2.95
N GLU A 682 -18.27 3.69 3.15
CA GLU A 682 -17.68 3.93 4.48
C GLU A 682 -18.25 5.21 5.15
N ILE A 683 -18.62 6.21 4.34
CA ILE A 683 -19.28 7.45 4.79
C ILE A 683 -20.74 7.18 5.15
N GLU A 684 -21.44 6.38 4.33
CA GLU A 684 -22.86 6.07 4.51
C GLU A 684 -23.12 5.21 5.75
N ILE A 685 -22.25 4.23 6.03
CA ILE A 685 -22.32 3.41 7.26
C ILE A 685 -22.01 4.25 8.51
N SER A 686 -21.05 5.18 8.42
CA SER A 686 -20.72 6.10 9.51
C SER A 686 -21.86 7.06 9.84
N GLU A 687 -22.56 7.59 8.82
CA GLU A 687 -23.73 8.45 9.01
C GLU A 687 -24.93 7.67 9.55
N GLN A 688 -25.16 6.44 9.08
CA GLN A 688 -26.21 5.55 9.59
C GLN A 688 -25.99 5.19 11.06
N LEU A 689 -24.75 4.92 11.48
CA LEU A 689 -24.42 4.64 12.89
C LEU A 689 -24.51 5.89 13.77
N SER A 690 -24.19 7.09 13.27
CA SER A 690 -24.42 8.33 14.03
C SER A 690 -25.91 8.64 14.21
N ASN A 691 -26.75 8.29 13.23
CA ASN A 691 -28.20 8.46 13.31
C ASN A 691 -28.90 7.42 14.20
N LEU A 692 -28.18 6.39 14.67
CA LEU A 692 -28.66 5.45 15.69
C LEU A 692 -28.46 5.98 17.12
N ILE A 693 -27.72 7.10 17.29
CA ILE A 693 -27.39 7.72 18.58
C ILE A 693 -28.27 8.95 18.88
N ASP A 694 -28.98 9.49 17.87
CA ASP A 694 -30.03 10.52 18.02
C ASP A 694 -31.43 9.88 18.08
#